data_AF-A0A7V4WWC7-F1
#
_entry.id   AF-A0A7V4WWC7-F1
#
_cell.length_a   1.000
_cell.length_b   1.000
_cell.length_c   1.000
_cell.angle_alpha   90.00
_cell.angle_beta   90.00
_cell.angle_gamma   90.00
#
_symmetry.space_group_name_H-M   'P 1'
#
loop_
_entity.id
_entity.type
_entity.pdbx_description
1 polymer ?
#
loop_
_entity_poly.entity_id
_entity_poly.type
_entity_poly.pdbx_seq_one_letter_code
_entity_poly.pdbx_strand_id
1 'polypeptide(L)'
;MPHLKGATLGALLQTMFDEYKHQQTIFNYPATKIFRGFDGYDLSVKLYGHEAYTPLGPAAGPHTQLAQNILLSFLGGSRIIELKTIQILDDLTIPRPCIDMRNIGFNVEWSQELRLAESLREYVKAWLLLHILRESELLGIDKDDPFYNTIFDVSVGYDLQGISSEPVSRWIDSIKYATPVIEEVLDTLPKEFGHFKKIKIDPQISQSITLSTFHGCPPDEIESIVRHLIAQHGMHVVVKMNPTLLGYNFVHDLLIDTLGYRHLQLDEEAFANDMTLDDALAMMRRLDTFARENDKTVGVKFTNTLVVKNNETIFREPVRYLSGPPLYVLAMHTMHTFREKLDVPLTMSYSGGINKNNFSEALSCNLTPVTTCTDLLKKGGYSKLYTYLTNLKKDMDRLSVRSVEEFILSKAENKFSHVQEAGRYNSSQVLRQITSQSPYSYGANTALPKKIGSQLHLFDCLSCDICLPVCPNAANFHYKVRTAPPKPVLFRWNNGRWEALSGKEFSLDKEWQIGNIAEFCNDCGNCDTFCPEDGGPYLRKPRFFLYRSSFDDWKHLDGFYFVSPRELLARFSGRVYRLTKATKDSRWAWKTPDFELIFDSDCHPLPPEEHGIDLPEKIDVSKFFIMKQMFSIIDESVHAYPHALLVSV
;
A
#
# COMPACT_ATOMS: atom_id res chain seq x y z
N MET A 1 -1.33 1.01 -19.57
CA MET A 1 -2.13 0.52 -18.42
C MET A 1 -1.98 1.54 -17.31
N PRO A 2 -2.73 1.53 -16.20
CA PRO A 2 -2.37 2.34 -15.05
C PRO A 2 -0.96 1.89 -14.60
N HIS A 3 0.00 2.81 -14.66
CA HIS A 3 1.34 2.60 -14.12
C HIS A 3 1.41 3.39 -12.82
N LEU A 4 1.92 2.78 -11.75
CA LEU A 4 2.21 3.55 -10.55
C LEU A 4 3.33 4.54 -10.84
N LYS A 5 3.25 5.71 -10.21
CA LYS A 5 4.31 6.72 -10.26
C LYS A 5 4.31 7.50 -8.95
N GLY A 6 5.46 7.66 -8.31
CA GLY A 6 5.53 8.46 -7.09
C GLY A 6 5.55 9.96 -7.34
N ALA A 7 5.22 10.73 -6.31
CA ALA A 7 5.40 12.18 -6.27
C ALA A 7 6.88 12.53 -6.03
N THR A 8 7.31 13.74 -6.39
CA THR A 8 8.68 14.20 -6.08
C THR A 8 8.88 14.33 -4.57
N LEU A 9 10.13 14.22 -4.09
CA LEU A 9 10.42 14.39 -2.66
C LEU A 9 9.98 15.76 -2.15
N GLY A 10 10.23 16.82 -2.91
CA GLY A 10 9.79 18.18 -2.57
C GLY A 10 8.27 18.29 -2.38
N ALA A 11 7.48 17.71 -3.29
CA ALA A 11 6.02 17.72 -3.18
C ALA A 11 5.52 16.91 -1.97
N LEU A 12 6.15 15.77 -1.67
CA LEU A 12 5.85 14.97 -0.48
C LEU A 12 6.17 15.72 0.82
N LEU A 13 7.32 16.41 0.89
CA LEU A 13 7.70 17.22 2.05
C LEU A 13 6.77 18.42 2.26
N GLN A 14 6.47 19.16 1.19
CA GLN A 14 5.54 20.28 1.24
C GLN A 14 4.20 19.83 1.80
N THR A 15 3.67 18.73 1.27
CA THR A 15 2.42 18.13 1.72
C THR A 15 2.49 17.73 3.20
N MET A 16 3.52 16.98 3.61
CA MET A 16 3.69 16.52 4.98
C MET A 16 3.74 17.67 5.99
N PHE A 17 4.53 18.70 5.74
CA PHE A 17 4.70 19.82 6.68
C PHE A 17 3.48 20.74 6.72
N ASP A 18 2.93 21.12 5.56
CA ASP A 18 1.76 22.01 5.51
C ASP A 18 0.55 21.34 6.16
N GLU A 19 0.28 20.10 5.78
CA GLU A 19 -0.88 19.37 6.27
C GLU A 19 -0.79 19.14 7.78
N TYR A 20 0.39 18.77 8.31
CA TYR A 20 0.55 18.59 9.75
C TYR A 20 0.35 19.90 10.50
N LYS A 21 0.93 20.99 10.01
CA LYS A 21 0.81 22.33 10.61
C LYS A 21 -0.65 22.81 10.65
N HIS A 22 -1.42 22.57 9.60
CA HIS A 22 -2.75 23.17 9.44
C HIS A 22 -3.91 22.22 9.82
N GLN A 23 -3.72 20.91 9.72
CA GLN A 23 -4.78 19.91 9.88
C GLN A 23 -4.47 18.82 10.89
N GLN A 24 -3.24 18.77 11.42
CA GLN A 24 -2.80 17.69 12.31
C GLN A 24 -2.96 16.31 11.67
N THR A 25 -2.69 16.22 10.37
CA THR A 25 -2.67 14.99 9.58
C THR A 25 -1.40 14.94 8.73
N ILE A 26 -0.97 13.75 8.33
CA ILE A 26 0.09 13.53 7.33
C ILE A 26 -0.46 12.56 6.29
N PHE A 27 -0.64 13.01 5.05
CA PHE A 27 -1.30 12.26 3.97
C PHE A 27 -2.68 11.71 4.40
N ASN A 28 -3.51 12.55 4.99
CA ASN A 28 -4.78 12.26 5.65
C ASN A 28 -4.72 11.29 6.85
N TYR A 29 -3.52 10.92 7.32
CA TYR A 29 -3.36 10.11 8.51
C TYR A 29 -3.40 10.98 9.77
N PRO A 30 -4.37 10.80 10.68
CA PRO A 30 -4.57 11.71 11.80
C PRO A 30 -3.48 11.58 12.88
N ALA A 31 -2.99 12.71 13.38
CA ALA A 31 -1.96 12.78 14.42
C ALA A 31 -2.33 12.02 15.71
N THR A 32 -3.62 11.90 15.99
CA THR A 32 -4.19 11.15 17.13
C THR A 32 -4.07 9.63 16.98
N LYS A 33 -3.73 9.13 15.78
CA LYS A 33 -3.48 7.70 15.50
C LYS A 33 -2.01 7.41 15.23
N ILE A 34 -1.13 8.42 15.30
CA ILE A 34 0.32 8.20 15.17
C ILE A 34 0.83 7.48 16.41
N PHE A 35 1.48 6.35 16.20
CA PHE A 35 2.16 5.61 17.25
C PHE A 35 3.42 6.36 17.69
N ARG A 36 3.58 6.57 19.01
CA ARG A 36 4.69 7.32 19.62
C ARG A 36 5.43 6.53 20.71
N GLY A 37 5.29 5.20 20.72
CA GLY A 37 5.78 4.38 21.83
C GLY A 37 4.81 4.30 23.01
N PHE A 38 5.23 3.56 24.03
CA PHE A 38 4.55 3.47 25.32
C PHE A 38 5.58 3.65 26.44
N ASP A 39 5.37 4.63 27.32
CA ASP A 39 6.31 4.95 28.40
C ASP A 39 6.60 3.71 29.27
N GLY A 40 7.89 3.40 29.43
CA GLY A 40 8.36 2.27 30.22
C GLY A 40 8.23 0.89 29.58
N TYR A 41 7.92 0.80 28.29
CA TYR A 41 7.90 -0.47 27.54
C TYR A 41 9.02 -0.50 26.50
N ASP A 42 9.69 -1.64 26.41
CA ASP A 42 10.65 -1.95 25.37
C ASP A 42 10.00 -2.92 24.36
N LEU A 43 9.60 -2.37 23.22
CA LEU A 43 9.07 -3.16 22.11
C LEU A 43 10.14 -3.51 21.07
N SER A 44 11.40 -3.15 21.33
CA SER A 44 12.46 -3.29 20.34
C SER A 44 12.83 -4.75 20.08
N VAL A 45 13.31 -5.01 18.87
CA VAL A 45 13.86 -6.30 18.46
C VAL A 45 15.11 -6.10 17.64
N LYS A 46 16.00 -7.09 17.69
CA LYS A 46 17.25 -7.09 16.92
C LYS A 46 17.16 -8.03 15.73
N LEU A 47 17.49 -7.54 14.55
CA LEU A 47 17.56 -8.29 13.31
C LEU A 47 18.79 -7.88 12.52
N TYR A 48 19.57 -8.85 12.05
CA TYR A 48 20.71 -8.61 11.14
C TYR A 48 21.74 -7.60 11.68
N GLY A 49 21.93 -7.55 13.00
CA GLY A 49 22.83 -6.59 13.65
C GLY A 49 22.24 -5.20 13.89
N HIS A 50 20.97 -4.97 13.50
CA HIS A 50 20.25 -3.70 13.69
C HIS A 50 19.11 -3.85 14.67
N GLU A 51 18.71 -2.74 15.27
CA GLU A 51 17.55 -2.66 16.13
C GLU A 51 16.37 -2.06 15.37
N ALA A 52 15.17 -2.57 15.61
CA ALA A 52 13.92 -1.96 15.19
C ALA A 52 13.07 -1.69 16.42
N TYR A 53 12.48 -0.49 16.53
CA TYR A 53 11.74 -0.08 17.72
C TYR A 53 10.45 -0.88 17.98
N THR A 54 9.92 -1.58 16.97
CA THR A 54 8.78 -2.51 17.11
C THR A 54 9.01 -3.75 16.23
N PRO A 55 8.43 -4.92 16.56
CA PRO A 55 8.58 -6.14 15.75
C PRO A 55 7.60 -6.20 14.57
N LEU A 56 6.91 -5.09 14.29
CA LEU A 56 5.75 -5.01 13.40
C LEU A 56 6.10 -4.38 12.06
N GLY A 57 5.49 -4.90 11.00
CA GLY A 57 5.69 -4.43 9.64
C GLY A 57 4.52 -4.62 8.68
N PRO A 58 4.43 -3.86 7.59
CA PRO A 58 3.73 -4.34 6.40
C PRO A 58 4.52 -5.50 5.77
N ALA A 59 3.81 -6.47 5.18
CA ALA A 59 4.43 -7.51 4.36
C ALA A 59 4.69 -6.98 2.94
N ALA A 60 5.55 -7.65 2.16
CA ALA A 60 5.75 -7.33 0.74
C ALA A 60 4.40 -7.37 0.02
N GLY A 61 3.92 -6.21 -0.40
CA GLY A 61 2.54 -6.04 -0.81
C GLY A 61 2.26 -4.60 -1.26
N PRO A 62 0.99 -4.27 -1.58
CA PRO A 62 0.68 -2.98 -2.19
C PRO A 62 0.99 -1.80 -1.27
N HIS A 63 0.99 -1.98 0.06
CA HIS A 63 1.33 -0.93 1.04
C HIS A 63 2.82 -0.54 1.08
N THR A 64 3.71 -1.24 0.35
CA THR A 64 5.16 -0.98 0.39
C THR A 64 5.76 -0.64 -0.96
N GLN A 65 4.98 -0.01 -1.86
CA GLN A 65 5.44 0.41 -3.18
C GLN A 65 5.87 1.88 -3.28
N LEU A 66 5.09 2.79 -2.68
CA LEU A 66 5.32 4.24 -2.79
C LEU A 66 5.83 4.83 -1.48
N ALA A 67 6.61 5.91 -1.58
CA ALA A 67 7.27 6.52 -0.42
C ALA A 67 6.30 6.94 0.71
N GLN A 68 5.16 7.54 0.36
CA GLN A 68 4.14 7.93 1.33
C GLN A 68 3.50 6.72 2.03
N ASN A 69 3.32 5.60 1.33
CA ASN A 69 2.73 4.39 1.91
C ASN A 69 3.62 3.81 3.01
N ILE A 70 4.94 3.85 2.78
CA ILE A 70 5.96 3.41 3.73
C ILE A 70 5.95 4.33 4.96
N LEU A 71 5.88 5.65 4.76
CA LEU A 71 5.72 6.62 5.86
C LEU A 71 4.43 6.35 6.65
N LEU A 72 3.29 6.13 5.99
CA LEU A 72 2.02 5.81 6.64
C LEU A 72 2.10 4.53 7.49
N SER A 73 2.83 3.52 7.02
CA SER A 73 3.10 2.31 7.81
C SER A 73 3.93 2.62 9.06
N PHE A 74 4.97 3.46 8.93
CA PHE A 74 5.78 3.92 10.05
C PHE A 74 4.95 4.69 11.09
N LEU A 75 4.08 5.61 10.64
CA LEU A 75 3.16 6.37 11.49
C LEU A 75 2.17 5.46 12.22
N GLY A 76 1.76 4.35 11.60
CA GLY A 76 0.95 3.31 12.22
C GLY A 76 1.67 2.50 13.31
N GLY A 77 3.01 2.55 13.36
CA GLY A 77 3.84 1.88 14.34
C GLY A 77 4.74 0.78 13.79
N SER A 78 4.84 0.63 12.47
CA SER A 78 5.78 -0.31 11.85
C SER A 78 7.22 0.18 11.93
N ARG A 79 8.16 -0.75 12.14
CA ARG A 79 9.61 -0.50 12.14
C ARG A 79 10.42 -1.49 11.33
N ILE A 80 9.78 -2.55 10.86
CA ILE A 80 10.41 -3.50 9.94
C ILE A 80 9.56 -3.49 8.68
N ILE A 81 10.08 -2.98 7.58
CA ILE A 81 9.29 -2.71 6.37
C ILE A 81 9.74 -3.66 5.28
N GLU A 82 8.93 -4.68 4.99
CA GLU A 82 9.18 -5.62 3.89
C GLU A 82 8.75 -4.95 2.57
N LEU A 83 9.74 -4.52 1.80
CA LEU A 83 9.52 -3.81 0.54
C LEU A 83 8.88 -4.72 -0.51
N LYS A 84 8.15 -4.12 -1.45
CA LYS A 84 7.48 -4.90 -2.51
C LYS A 84 8.53 -5.64 -3.34
N THR A 85 8.20 -6.89 -3.66
CA THR A 85 9.07 -7.81 -4.42
C THR A 85 9.46 -7.23 -5.77
N ILE A 86 10.76 -7.08 -5.98
CA ILE A 86 11.36 -6.72 -7.27
C ILE A 86 11.71 -7.97 -8.08
N GLN A 87 11.82 -7.82 -9.40
CA GLN A 87 12.28 -8.87 -10.31
C GLN A 87 12.76 -8.28 -11.63
N ILE A 88 13.36 -9.12 -12.49
CA ILE A 88 13.80 -8.73 -13.82
C ILE A 88 12.65 -8.37 -14.77
N LEU A 89 11.49 -9.01 -14.63
CA LEU A 89 10.27 -8.66 -15.37
C LEU A 89 9.55 -7.49 -14.68
N ASP A 90 9.98 -6.28 -14.98
CA ASP A 90 9.52 -5.05 -14.31
C ASP A 90 8.53 -4.20 -15.15
N ASP A 91 8.11 -4.70 -16.31
CA ASP A 91 6.99 -4.18 -17.11
C ASP A 91 5.93 -5.28 -17.29
N LEU A 92 4.91 -5.26 -16.42
CA LEU A 92 3.91 -6.33 -16.30
C LEU A 92 2.53 -5.86 -16.71
N THR A 93 1.81 -6.75 -17.40
CA THR A 93 0.36 -6.62 -17.59
C THR A 93 -0.35 -7.31 -16.43
N ILE A 94 -0.85 -6.53 -15.48
CA ILE A 94 -1.59 -7.05 -14.32
C ILE A 94 -3.09 -6.95 -14.59
N PRO A 95 -3.86 -8.03 -14.42
CA PRO A 95 -5.30 -8.02 -14.56
C PRO A 95 -5.97 -7.16 -13.49
N ARG A 96 -6.98 -6.37 -13.88
CA ARG A 96 -7.69 -5.45 -12.97
C ARG A 96 -9.20 -5.72 -12.98
N PRO A 97 -9.88 -5.66 -11.82
CA PRO A 97 -9.32 -5.50 -10.48
C PRO A 97 -8.44 -6.70 -10.07
N CYS A 98 -7.40 -6.47 -9.26
CA CYS A 98 -6.45 -7.52 -8.86
C CYS A 98 -6.59 -7.98 -7.39
N ILE A 99 -7.46 -7.32 -6.60
CA ILE A 99 -7.65 -7.58 -5.16
C ILE A 99 -9.13 -7.75 -4.85
N ASP A 100 -9.46 -8.80 -4.09
CA ASP A 100 -10.79 -9.04 -3.52
C ASP A 100 -10.68 -9.30 -2.02
N MET A 101 -11.24 -8.38 -1.24
CA MET A 101 -11.20 -8.37 0.23
C MET A 101 -12.60 -8.37 0.85
N ARG A 102 -13.61 -8.87 0.12
CA ARG A 102 -15.01 -8.88 0.59
C ARG A 102 -15.14 -9.61 1.93
N ASN A 103 -14.41 -10.70 2.12
CA ASN A 103 -14.46 -11.52 3.32
C ASN A 103 -13.05 -11.96 3.78
N ILE A 104 -12.56 -13.09 3.28
CA ILE A 104 -11.14 -13.46 3.28
C ILE A 104 -10.45 -12.73 2.12
N GLY A 105 -9.13 -12.91 1.97
CA GLY A 105 -8.39 -12.19 0.95
C GLY A 105 -8.10 -13.06 -0.27
N PHE A 106 -8.29 -12.50 -1.47
CA PHE A 106 -7.79 -13.05 -2.71
C PHE A 106 -7.08 -11.99 -3.56
N ASN A 107 -6.06 -12.39 -4.29
CA ASN A 107 -5.41 -11.57 -5.31
C ASN A 107 -4.98 -12.40 -6.52
N VAL A 108 -4.64 -11.71 -7.61
CA VAL A 108 -4.05 -12.30 -8.84
C VAL A 108 -2.75 -11.61 -9.27
N GLU A 109 -2.33 -10.59 -8.53
CA GLU A 109 -1.05 -9.89 -8.70
C GLU A 109 0.07 -10.60 -7.90
N TRP A 110 1.27 -10.66 -8.46
CA TRP A 110 2.39 -11.43 -7.91
C TRP A 110 3.73 -10.67 -7.84
N SER A 111 3.81 -9.41 -8.28
CA SER A 111 5.05 -8.63 -8.30
C SER A 111 4.81 -7.11 -8.19
N GLN A 112 5.86 -6.30 -8.07
CA GLN A 112 5.78 -4.84 -8.10
C GLN A 112 5.24 -4.31 -9.42
N GLU A 113 4.68 -3.10 -9.39
CA GLU A 113 4.15 -2.41 -10.57
C GLU A 113 5.03 -1.24 -11.05
N LEU A 114 6.11 -0.97 -10.33
CA LEU A 114 7.12 0.02 -10.67
C LEU A 114 8.29 -0.68 -11.35
N ARG A 115 8.92 0.01 -12.30
CA ARG A 115 10.19 -0.44 -12.86
C ARG A 115 11.28 -0.44 -11.79
N LEU A 116 12.33 -1.22 -11.99
CA LEU A 116 13.44 -1.34 -11.02
C LEU A 116 14.00 0.03 -10.60
N ALA A 117 14.28 0.90 -11.57
CA ALA A 117 14.80 2.24 -11.28
C ALA A 117 13.78 3.15 -10.55
N GLU A 118 12.49 2.95 -10.79
CA GLU A 118 11.41 3.71 -10.16
C GLU A 118 11.21 3.27 -8.71
N SER A 119 11.16 1.96 -8.45
CA SER A 119 11.03 1.44 -7.08
C SER A 119 12.24 1.75 -6.22
N LEU A 120 13.46 1.71 -6.78
CA LEU A 120 14.67 2.16 -6.06
C LEU A 120 14.51 3.60 -5.57
N ARG A 121 14.04 4.50 -6.44
CA ARG A 121 13.82 5.92 -6.09
C ARG A 121 12.70 6.09 -5.06
N GLU A 122 11.63 5.31 -5.12
CA GLU A 122 10.58 5.33 -4.08
C GLU A 122 11.12 4.92 -2.72
N TYR A 123 11.93 3.86 -2.66
CA TYR A 123 12.50 3.37 -1.40
C TYR A 123 13.53 4.35 -0.83
N VAL A 124 14.36 4.97 -1.67
CA VAL A 124 15.26 6.05 -1.25
C VAL A 124 14.48 7.26 -0.76
N LYS A 125 13.40 7.68 -1.45
CA LYS A 125 12.53 8.76 -0.95
C LYS A 125 11.88 8.41 0.39
N ALA A 126 11.41 7.17 0.57
CA ALA A 126 10.86 6.73 1.84
C ALA A 126 11.88 6.84 2.97
N TRP A 127 13.11 6.38 2.73
CA TRP A 127 14.23 6.50 3.66
C TRP A 127 14.51 7.96 4.02
N LEU A 128 14.60 8.84 3.02
CA LEU A 128 14.79 10.28 3.21
C LEU A 128 13.64 10.93 4.00
N LEU A 129 12.39 10.56 3.71
CA LEU A 129 11.22 11.06 4.46
C LEU A 129 11.32 10.68 5.95
N LEU A 130 11.72 9.46 6.28
CA LEU A 130 11.89 9.02 7.67
C LEU A 130 13.05 9.77 8.37
N HIS A 131 14.18 9.98 7.68
CA HIS A 131 15.30 10.76 8.20
C HIS A 131 14.93 12.23 8.41
N ILE A 132 14.16 12.82 7.49
CA ILE A 132 13.68 14.21 7.62
C ILE A 132 12.63 14.34 8.72
N LEU A 133 11.73 13.36 8.86
CA LEU A 133 10.77 13.29 9.96
C LEU A 133 11.49 13.26 11.32
N ARG A 134 12.55 12.46 11.42
CA ARG A 134 13.45 12.39 12.57
C ARG A 134 14.14 13.73 12.84
N GLU A 135 14.85 14.28 11.85
CA GLU A 135 15.64 15.52 12.03
C GLU A 135 14.76 16.74 12.35
N SER A 136 13.54 16.78 11.81
CA SER A 136 12.59 17.86 12.09
C SER A 136 11.86 17.73 13.43
N GLU A 137 11.97 16.57 14.10
CA GLU A 137 11.27 16.24 15.35
C GLU A 137 9.75 16.51 15.26
N LEU A 138 9.17 16.38 14.06
CA LEU A 138 7.78 16.76 13.77
C LEU A 138 6.77 16.05 14.68
N LEU A 139 7.12 14.84 15.13
CA LEU A 139 6.28 14.02 16.01
C LEU A 139 6.39 14.37 17.49
N GLY A 140 7.26 15.33 17.86
CA GLY A 140 7.57 15.70 19.24
C GLY A 140 8.45 14.67 19.97
N ILE A 141 9.26 13.91 19.21
CA ILE A 141 10.18 12.89 19.73
C ILE A 141 11.58 13.29 19.32
N ASP A 142 12.49 13.31 20.30
CA ASP A 142 13.90 13.69 20.15
C ASP A 142 14.55 12.90 19.01
N LYS A 143 15.32 13.58 18.17
CA LYS A 143 15.91 12.96 16.98
C LYS A 143 16.91 11.85 17.31
N ASP A 144 17.46 11.77 18.51
CA ASP A 144 18.38 10.72 18.93
C ASP A 144 17.67 9.57 19.68
N ASP A 145 16.35 9.65 19.83
CA ASP A 145 15.54 8.59 20.42
C ASP A 145 15.51 7.31 19.52
N PRO A 146 15.66 6.11 20.11
CA PRO A 146 15.54 4.83 19.39
C PRO A 146 14.21 4.63 18.67
N PHE A 147 13.18 5.43 18.96
CA PHE A 147 11.88 5.44 18.26
C PHE A 147 12.00 5.42 16.73
N TYR A 148 13.02 6.06 16.17
CA TYR A 148 13.21 6.13 14.71
C TYR A 148 13.96 4.92 14.13
N ASN A 149 14.50 4.01 14.95
CA ASN A 149 15.21 2.81 14.51
C ASN A 149 14.31 1.92 13.66
N THR A 150 14.61 1.86 12.35
CA THR A 150 13.79 1.22 11.32
C THR A 150 14.67 0.35 10.44
N ILE A 151 14.15 -0.82 10.05
CA ILE A 151 14.82 -1.77 9.17
C ILE A 151 13.99 -1.90 7.89
N PHE A 152 14.62 -1.68 6.74
CA PHE A 152 14.04 -2.05 5.44
C PHE A 152 14.51 -3.45 5.08
N ASP A 153 13.56 -4.34 4.79
CA ASP A 153 13.82 -5.70 4.32
C ASP A 153 13.41 -5.78 2.86
N VAL A 154 14.37 -5.95 1.96
CA VAL A 154 14.10 -6.01 0.52
C VAL A 154 13.37 -7.32 0.21
N SER A 155 12.43 -7.32 -0.73
CA SER A 155 11.95 -8.56 -1.32
C SER A 155 12.41 -8.69 -2.76
N VAL A 156 12.94 -9.86 -3.12
CA VAL A 156 13.37 -10.22 -4.48
C VAL A 156 12.70 -11.54 -4.86
N GLY A 157 12.32 -11.69 -6.12
CA GLY A 157 11.83 -12.94 -6.69
C GLY A 157 12.32 -13.15 -8.11
N TYR A 158 11.76 -14.17 -8.76
CA TYR A 158 12.14 -14.79 -10.04
C TYR A 158 13.16 -15.93 -9.91
N ASP A 159 13.78 -16.35 -11.01
CA ASP A 159 14.80 -17.38 -11.08
C ASP A 159 16.22 -16.82 -10.84
N LEU A 160 17.20 -17.72 -10.69
CA LEU A 160 18.61 -17.38 -10.49
C LEU A 160 19.17 -16.55 -11.63
N GLN A 161 18.77 -16.84 -12.88
CA GLN A 161 19.25 -16.10 -14.04
C GLN A 161 18.80 -14.63 -13.98
N GLY A 162 17.53 -14.39 -13.65
CA GLY A 162 16.97 -13.07 -13.49
C GLY A 162 17.55 -12.33 -12.29
N ILE A 163 17.71 -13.00 -11.15
CA ILE A 163 18.29 -12.39 -9.94
C ILE A 163 19.78 -12.06 -10.13
N SER A 164 20.53 -12.93 -10.83
CA SER A 164 21.95 -12.71 -11.14
C SER A 164 22.18 -11.74 -12.30
N SER A 165 21.10 -11.20 -12.90
CA SER A 165 21.22 -10.29 -14.03
C SER A 165 21.77 -8.93 -13.60
N GLU A 166 22.48 -8.27 -14.49
CA GLU A 166 23.10 -6.97 -14.22
C GLU A 166 22.11 -5.90 -13.71
N PRO A 167 20.88 -5.77 -14.24
CA PRO A 167 19.92 -4.81 -13.71
C PRO A 167 19.49 -5.08 -12.26
N VAL A 168 19.25 -6.35 -11.90
CA VAL A 168 18.82 -6.73 -10.55
C VAL A 168 19.98 -6.67 -9.57
N SER A 169 21.16 -7.18 -9.94
CA SER A 169 22.38 -7.05 -9.13
C SER A 169 22.71 -5.59 -8.83
N ARG A 170 22.68 -4.70 -9.83
CA ARG A 170 22.89 -3.26 -9.63
C ARG A 170 21.85 -2.68 -8.67
N TRP A 171 20.59 -3.08 -8.80
CA TRP A 171 19.52 -2.62 -7.92
C TRP A 171 19.78 -3.02 -6.46
N ILE A 172 20.15 -4.28 -6.22
CA ILE A 172 20.47 -4.82 -4.88
C ILE A 172 21.65 -4.07 -4.26
N ASP A 173 22.72 -3.87 -5.02
CA ASP A 173 23.89 -3.13 -4.53
C ASP A 173 23.56 -1.66 -4.25
N SER A 174 22.71 -1.05 -5.08
CA SER A 174 22.30 0.35 -4.91
C SER A 174 21.39 0.55 -3.70
N ILE A 175 20.45 -0.36 -3.41
CA ILE A 175 19.64 -0.25 -2.19
C ILE A 175 20.47 -0.59 -0.94
N LYS A 176 21.47 -1.47 -1.07
CA LYS A 176 22.40 -1.76 0.02
C LYS A 176 23.24 -0.53 0.38
N TYR A 177 23.71 0.23 -0.61
CA TYR A 177 24.44 1.49 -0.40
C TYR A 177 23.99 2.55 -1.40
N ALA A 178 23.07 3.41 -0.97
CA ALA A 178 22.29 4.27 -1.84
C ALA A 178 22.85 5.69 -2.02
N THR A 179 24.11 5.95 -1.65
CA THR A 179 24.70 7.31 -1.71
C THR A 179 24.41 8.04 -3.04
N PRO A 180 24.65 7.44 -4.23
CA PRO A 180 24.43 8.16 -5.49
C PRO A 180 22.96 8.54 -5.71
N VAL A 181 22.04 7.66 -5.33
CA VAL A 181 20.59 7.89 -5.51
C VAL A 181 20.07 8.87 -4.45
N ILE A 182 20.61 8.82 -3.22
CA ILE A 182 20.31 9.79 -2.16
C ILE A 182 20.70 11.20 -2.61
N GLU A 183 21.93 11.38 -3.11
CA GLU A 183 22.42 12.67 -3.61
C GLU A 183 21.56 13.17 -4.77
N GLU A 184 21.26 12.29 -5.73
CA GLU A 184 20.39 12.62 -6.88
C GLU A 184 19.00 13.11 -6.42
N VAL A 185 18.36 12.39 -5.49
CA VAL A 185 17.02 12.73 -5.01
C VAL A 185 17.05 14.02 -4.18
N LEU A 186 18.03 14.18 -3.29
CA LEU A 186 18.20 15.41 -2.51
C LEU A 186 18.47 16.61 -3.41
N ASP A 187 19.14 16.43 -4.55
CA ASP A 187 19.43 17.53 -5.46
C ASP A 187 18.19 18.13 -6.12
N THR A 188 17.11 17.36 -6.21
CA THR A 188 15.80 17.83 -6.69
C THR A 188 15.03 18.66 -5.66
N LEU A 189 15.53 18.80 -4.42
CA LEU A 189 14.82 19.55 -3.38
C LEU A 189 14.67 21.05 -3.74
N PRO A 190 13.45 21.59 -3.60
CA PRO A 190 13.21 23.03 -3.64
C PRO A 190 14.05 23.81 -2.62
N LYS A 191 14.25 25.12 -2.87
CA LYS A 191 15.14 25.98 -2.05
C LYS A 191 14.72 26.03 -0.58
N GLU A 192 13.42 26.02 -0.31
CA GLU A 192 12.81 26.00 1.03
C GLU A 192 13.24 24.78 1.84
N PHE A 193 13.46 23.63 1.19
CA PHE A 193 13.94 22.38 1.80
C PHE A 193 15.45 22.18 1.65
N GLY A 194 16.19 23.16 1.11
CA GLY A 194 17.62 23.04 0.84
C GLY A 194 18.48 22.79 2.08
N HIS A 195 17.98 23.09 3.28
CA HIS A 195 18.67 22.78 4.54
C HIS A 195 18.74 21.28 4.82
N PHE A 196 17.78 20.47 4.30
CA PHE A 196 17.81 19.02 4.46
C PHE A 196 18.91 18.33 3.64
N LYS A 197 19.51 19.00 2.64
CA LYS A 197 20.66 18.46 1.89
C LYS A 197 21.89 18.19 2.77
N LYS A 198 21.95 18.77 3.97
CA LYS A 198 23.11 18.69 4.89
C LYS A 198 22.92 17.69 6.02
N ILE A 199 21.76 17.04 6.12
CA ILE A 199 21.49 16.10 7.21
C ILE A 199 22.31 14.83 7.01
N LYS A 200 22.74 14.22 8.11
CA LYS A 200 23.45 12.95 8.06
C LYS A 200 22.44 11.83 7.77
N ILE A 201 22.53 11.25 6.58
CA ILE A 201 21.73 10.08 6.18
C ILE A 201 22.65 8.87 6.18
N ASP A 202 22.17 7.76 6.74
CA ASP A 202 22.85 6.49 6.59
C ASP A 202 22.65 6.02 5.14
N PRO A 203 23.71 5.88 4.33
CA PRO A 203 23.58 5.41 2.96
C PRO A 203 23.20 3.93 2.89
N GLN A 204 23.33 3.18 3.98
CA GLN A 204 23.02 1.76 4.02
C GLN A 204 21.53 1.52 4.33
N ILE A 205 20.69 1.48 3.29
CA ILE A 205 19.22 1.39 3.47
C ILE A 205 18.79 -0.03 3.87
N SER A 206 19.39 -1.07 3.29
CA SER A 206 19.03 -2.46 3.61
C SER A 206 20.22 -3.42 3.57
N GLN A 207 20.18 -4.44 4.43
CA GLN A 207 21.16 -5.53 4.46
C GLN A 207 20.51 -6.91 4.42
N SER A 208 19.19 -6.96 4.25
CA SER A 208 18.44 -8.21 4.25
C SER A 208 17.53 -8.32 3.04
N ILE A 209 17.36 -9.56 2.57
CA ILE A 209 16.46 -9.91 1.49
C ILE A 209 15.52 -11.02 1.96
N THR A 210 14.22 -10.79 1.91
CA THR A 210 13.21 -11.86 1.86
C THR A 210 13.04 -12.35 0.42
N LEU A 211 13.58 -13.54 0.13
CA LEU A 211 13.41 -14.23 -1.14
C LEU A 211 11.97 -14.73 -1.26
N SER A 212 11.22 -14.15 -2.19
CA SER A 212 9.86 -14.57 -2.53
C SER A 212 9.92 -15.66 -3.59
N THR A 213 9.73 -16.90 -3.18
CA THR A 213 9.66 -18.03 -4.12
C THR A 213 8.29 -18.05 -4.80
N PHE A 214 8.27 -18.30 -6.10
CA PHE A 214 7.03 -18.58 -6.82
C PHE A 214 6.64 -20.04 -6.61
N HIS A 215 5.36 -20.35 -6.82
CA HIS A 215 4.88 -21.73 -6.78
C HIS A 215 5.51 -22.56 -7.91
N GLY A 216 6.04 -23.73 -7.58
CA GLY A 216 6.76 -24.60 -8.51
C GLY A 216 8.26 -24.35 -8.62
N CYS A 217 8.84 -23.47 -7.80
CA CYS A 217 10.28 -23.21 -7.81
C CYS A 217 11.06 -24.39 -7.19
N PRO A 218 12.00 -25.02 -7.92
CA PRO A 218 12.77 -26.16 -7.41
C PRO A 218 13.63 -25.81 -6.18
N PRO A 219 13.82 -26.74 -5.21
CA PRO A 219 14.62 -26.49 -4.02
C PRO A 219 16.09 -26.12 -4.29
N ASP A 220 16.71 -26.73 -5.30
CA ASP A 220 18.08 -26.46 -5.72
C ASP A 220 18.24 -25.07 -6.36
N GLU A 221 17.22 -24.61 -7.08
CA GLU A 221 17.13 -23.24 -7.59
C GLU A 221 17.05 -22.23 -6.43
N ILE A 222 16.18 -22.47 -5.45
CA ILE A 222 16.06 -21.64 -4.24
C ILE A 222 17.41 -21.60 -3.49
N GLU A 223 18.04 -22.75 -3.28
CA GLU A 223 19.34 -22.83 -2.60
C GLU A 223 20.41 -22.02 -3.35
N SER A 224 20.44 -22.13 -4.68
CA SER A 224 21.40 -21.42 -5.53
C SER A 224 21.21 -19.90 -5.50
N ILE A 225 19.95 -19.44 -5.52
CA ILE A 225 19.62 -18.02 -5.37
C ILE A 225 20.09 -17.50 -4.01
N VAL A 226 19.79 -18.20 -2.92
CA VAL A 226 20.21 -17.78 -1.57
C VAL A 226 21.74 -17.72 -1.48
N ARG A 227 22.45 -18.73 -2.01
CA ARG A 227 23.91 -18.73 -2.05
C ARG A 227 24.47 -17.56 -2.86
N HIS A 228 23.86 -17.23 -4.00
CA HIS A 228 24.23 -16.08 -4.81
C HIS A 228 24.06 -14.76 -4.05
N LEU A 229 22.88 -14.52 -3.45
CA LEU A 229 22.58 -13.30 -2.69
C LEU A 229 23.54 -13.11 -1.50
N ILE A 230 23.92 -14.20 -0.83
CA ILE A 230 24.91 -14.16 0.25
C ILE A 230 26.32 -13.91 -0.30
N ALA A 231 26.79 -14.71 -1.25
CA ALA A 231 28.18 -14.67 -1.69
C ALA A 231 28.53 -13.45 -2.53
N GLN A 232 27.61 -13.02 -3.42
CA GLN A 232 27.86 -11.91 -4.33
C GLN A 232 27.47 -10.57 -3.72
N HIS A 233 26.35 -10.51 -3.01
CA HIS A 233 25.81 -9.26 -2.47
C HIS A 233 26.03 -9.10 -0.96
N GLY A 234 26.48 -10.13 -0.23
CA GLY A 234 26.75 -10.05 1.21
C GLY A 234 25.51 -9.75 2.04
N MET A 235 24.34 -10.26 1.62
CA MET A 235 23.04 -10.00 2.25
C MET A 235 22.68 -11.09 3.27
N HIS A 236 21.94 -10.72 4.31
CA HIS A 236 21.18 -11.68 5.11
C HIS A 236 19.95 -12.12 4.31
N VAL A 237 19.57 -13.41 4.34
CA VAL A 237 18.50 -13.91 3.46
C VAL A 237 17.43 -14.66 4.24
N VAL A 238 16.16 -14.31 4.02
CA VAL A 238 15.00 -15.03 4.54
C VAL A 238 14.29 -15.74 3.40
N VAL A 239 14.11 -17.05 3.50
CA VAL A 239 13.37 -17.82 2.50
C VAL A 239 11.88 -17.80 2.86
N LYS A 240 11.05 -17.21 1.98
CA LYS A 240 9.59 -17.16 2.15
C LYS A 240 8.97 -18.46 1.67
N MET A 241 8.48 -19.25 2.61
CA MET A 241 7.93 -20.57 2.32
C MET A 241 6.52 -20.49 1.74
N ASN A 242 6.19 -21.42 0.86
CA ASN A 242 4.83 -21.60 0.35
C ASN A 242 3.98 -22.37 1.37
N PRO A 243 2.65 -22.11 1.43
CA PRO A 243 1.75 -22.75 2.39
C PRO A 243 1.43 -24.22 2.04
N THR A 244 1.93 -24.72 0.92
CA THR A 244 1.76 -26.08 0.40
C THR A 244 2.64 -27.13 1.09
N LEU A 245 3.62 -26.71 1.91
CA LEU A 245 4.65 -27.57 2.53
C LEU A 245 4.12 -28.80 3.29
N LEU A 246 2.93 -28.73 3.88
CA LEU A 246 2.33 -29.86 4.61
C LEU A 246 1.60 -30.86 3.70
N GLY A 247 1.60 -30.63 2.39
CA GLY A 247 1.01 -31.50 1.38
C GLY A 247 -0.49 -31.29 1.19
N TYR A 248 -1.00 -31.76 0.04
CA TYR A 248 -2.38 -31.54 -0.38
C TYR A 248 -3.41 -32.03 0.64
N ASN A 249 -3.29 -33.28 1.10
CA ASN A 249 -4.28 -33.89 2.00
C ASN A 249 -4.43 -33.11 3.30
N PHE A 250 -3.31 -32.71 3.93
CA PHE A 250 -3.35 -31.94 5.17
C PHE A 250 -4.03 -30.58 4.96
N VAL A 251 -3.68 -29.87 3.87
CA VAL A 251 -4.26 -28.55 3.58
C VAL A 251 -5.74 -28.67 3.25
N HIS A 252 -6.13 -29.70 2.49
CA HIS A 252 -7.52 -30.01 2.20
C HIS A 252 -8.32 -30.24 3.50
N ASP A 253 -7.90 -31.20 4.33
CA ASP A 253 -8.58 -31.56 5.56
C ASP A 253 -8.71 -30.37 6.52
N LEU A 254 -7.68 -29.53 6.61
CA LEU A 254 -7.69 -28.33 7.44
C LEU A 254 -8.66 -27.28 6.90
N LEU A 255 -8.53 -26.87 5.63
CA LEU A 255 -9.30 -25.75 5.10
C LEU A 255 -10.76 -26.13 4.82
N ILE A 256 -10.96 -27.30 4.21
CA ILE A 256 -12.25 -27.73 3.71
C ILE A 256 -13.08 -28.38 4.82
N ASP A 257 -12.52 -29.36 5.53
CA ASP A 257 -13.28 -30.16 6.49
C ASP A 257 -13.27 -29.56 7.89
N THR A 258 -12.13 -29.07 8.37
CA THR A 258 -12.01 -28.51 9.73
C THR A 258 -12.52 -27.07 9.79
N LEU A 259 -12.03 -26.19 8.92
CA LEU A 259 -12.43 -24.77 8.91
C LEU A 259 -13.71 -24.52 8.10
N GLY A 260 -14.17 -25.46 7.29
CA GLY A 260 -15.46 -25.40 6.60
C GLY A 260 -15.48 -24.59 5.30
N TYR A 261 -14.33 -24.28 4.69
CA TYR A 261 -14.27 -23.51 3.43
C TYR A 261 -14.59 -24.38 2.20
N ARG A 262 -15.72 -25.08 2.21
CA ARG A 262 -16.12 -26.08 1.18
C ARG A 262 -16.30 -25.55 -0.25
N HIS A 263 -16.28 -24.24 -0.43
CA HIS A 263 -16.37 -23.59 -1.74
C HIS A 263 -14.99 -23.41 -2.40
N LEU A 264 -13.89 -23.58 -1.65
CA LEU A 264 -12.54 -23.52 -2.20
C LEU A 264 -12.22 -24.79 -2.97
N GLN A 265 -11.45 -24.63 -4.03
CA GLN A 265 -10.86 -25.74 -4.78
C GLN A 265 -9.35 -25.55 -4.79
N LEU A 266 -8.64 -26.48 -4.17
CA LEU A 266 -7.18 -26.50 -4.18
C LEU A 266 -6.67 -26.88 -5.58
N ASP A 267 -5.47 -26.43 -5.90
CA ASP A 267 -4.81 -26.75 -7.17
C ASP A 267 -3.75 -27.84 -6.96
N GLU A 268 -4.09 -29.10 -7.26
CA GLU A 268 -3.22 -30.27 -7.06
C GLU A 268 -1.86 -30.14 -7.74
N GLU A 269 -1.82 -29.52 -8.92
CA GLU A 269 -0.58 -29.30 -9.67
C GLU A 269 0.40 -28.39 -8.91
N ALA A 270 -0.13 -27.36 -8.22
CA ALA A 270 0.69 -26.47 -7.40
C ALA A 270 1.39 -27.23 -6.25
N PHE A 271 0.71 -28.22 -5.64
CA PHE A 271 1.32 -29.04 -4.59
C PHE A 271 2.34 -30.04 -5.13
N ALA A 272 2.12 -30.57 -6.33
CA ALA A 272 3.03 -31.54 -6.94
C ALA A 272 4.37 -30.90 -7.36
N ASN A 273 4.34 -29.62 -7.74
CA ASN A 273 5.51 -28.88 -8.21
C ASN A 273 6.23 -28.10 -7.10
N ASP A 274 5.56 -27.83 -5.98
CA ASP A 274 6.15 -27.09 -4.85
C ASP A 274 7.12 -27.96 -4.04
N MET A 275 8.09 -27.28 -3.40
CA MET A 275 9.04 -27.88 -2.48
C MET A 275 8.34 -28.64 -1.33
N THR A 276 8.82 -29.84 -1.02
CA THR A 276 8.32 -30.62 0.13
C THR A 276 8.93 -30.14 1.45
N LEU A 277 8.29 -30.51 2.57
CA LEU A 277 8.82 -30.20 3.91
C LEU A 277 10.23 -30.77 4.14
N ASP A 278 10.49 -32.00 3.71
CA ASP A 278 11.79 -32.65 3.95
C ASP A 278 12.89 -31.99 3.11
N ASP A 279 12.58 -31.60 1.87
CA ASP A 279 13.48 -30.82 1.02
C ASP A 279 13.80 -29.46 1.64
N ALA A 280 12.76 -28.76 2.13
CA ALA A 280 12.92 -27.46 2.79
C ALA A 280 13.83 -27.56 4.03
N LEU A 281 13.64 -28.57 4.88
CA LEU A 281 14.49 -28.81 6.06
C LEU A 281 15.94 -29.12 5.66
N ALA A 282 16.15 -29.97 4.65
CA ALA A 282 17.49 -30.31 4.18
C ALA A 282 18.21 -29.10 3.56
N MET A 283 17.51 -28.32 2.74
CA MET A 283 18.00 -27.08 2.14
C MET A 283 18.40 -26.07 3.23
N MET A 284 17.51 -25.81 4.21
CA MET A 284 17.79 -24.81 5.24
C MET A 284 18.97 -25.19 6.14
N ARG A 285 19.23 -26.47 6.40
CA ARG A 285 20.46 -26.91 7.10
C ARG A 285 21.73 -26.56 6.32
N ARG A 286 21.75 -26.82 5.01
CA ARG A 286 22.91 -26.51 4.16
C ARG A 286 23.13 -25.00 4.03
N LEU A 287 22.05 -24.25 3.89
CA LEU A 287 22.08 -22.78 3.82
C LEU A 287 22.55 -22.14 5.12
N ASP A 288 22.14 -22.69 6.27
CA ASP A 288 22.59 -22.22 7.58
C ASP A 288 24.11 -22.34 7.76
N THR A 289 24.68 -23.50 7.42
CA THR A 289 26.14 -23.70 7.40
C THR A 289 26.81 -22.71 6.47
N PHE A 290 26.34 -22.61 5.23
CA PHE A 290 26.93 -21.71 4.23
C PHE A 290 26.89 -20.24 4.64
N ALA A 291 25.77 -19.80 5.23
CA ALA A 291 25.62 -18.43 5.68
C ALA A 291 26.61 -18.08 6.79
N ARG A 292 26.78 -18.96 7.78
CA ARG A 292 27.77 -18.77 8.86
C ARG A 292 29.21 -18.70 8.34
N GLU A 293 29.55 -19.54 7.36
CA GLU A 293 30.87 -19.50 6.69
C GLU A 293 31.14 -18.16 5.97
N ASN A 294 30.09 -17.41 5.65
CA ASN A 294 30.16 -16.09 4.98
C ASN A 294 29.84 -14.91 5.92
N ASP A 295 29.78 -15.12 7.24
CA ASP A 295 29.40 -14.10 8.24
C ASP A 295 28.01 -13.47 7.93
N LYS A 296 27.08 -14.32 7.51
CA LYS A 296 25.68 -13.98 7.22
C LYS A 296 24.73 -14.92 7.94
N THR A 297 23.45 -14.56 7.90
CA THR A 297 22.37 -15.35 8.50
C THR A 297 21.35 -15.73 7.44
N VAL A 298 20.78 -16.91 7.58
CA VAL A 298 19.54 -17.27 6.90
C VAL A 298 18.38 -17.39 7.88
N GLY A 299 17.19 -17.11 7.39
CA GLY A 299 15.94 -17.29 8.12
C GLY A 299 14.85 -17.88 7.24
N VAL A 300 13.69 -18.11 7.85
CA VAL A 300 12.49 -18.57 7.14
C VAL A 300 11.30 -17.68 7.44
N LYS A 301 10.39 -17.54 6.47
CA LYS A 301 9.14 -16.79 6.62
C LYS A 301 7.94 -17.64 6.30
N PHE A 302 6.94 -17.61 7.20
CA PHE A 302 5.66 -18.29 7.01
C PHE A 302 4.55 -17.22 6.88
N THR A 303 4.06 -16.91 5.69
CA THR A 303 4.15 -17.68 4.44
C THR A 303 3.84 -16.76 3.25
N ASN A 304 4.10 -17.25 2.04
CA ASN A 304 3.44 -16.76 0.83
C ASN A 304 1.94 -17.12 0.82
N THR A 305 1.17 -16.56 -0.12
CA THR A 305 -0.25 -16.89 -0.32
C THR A 305 -0.47 -18.32 -0.81
N LEU A 306 -1.68 -18.87 -0.64
CA LEU A 306 -2.03 -20.22 -1.11
C LEU A 306 -2.72 -20.17 -2.48
N VAL A 307 -2.22 -20.90 -3.48
CA VAL A 307 -2.90 -21.02 -4.78
C VAL A 307 -4.19 -21.83 -4.63
N VAL A 308 -5.28 -21.29 -5.18
CA VAL A 308 -6.56 -21.97 -5.32
C VAL A 308 -7.12 -21.70 -6.72
N LYS A 309 -7.99 -22.58 -7.22
CA LYS A 309 -8.69 -22.35 -8.47
C LYS A 309 -9.61 -21.13 -8.37
N ASN A 310 -9.71 -20.38 -9.46
CA ASN A 310 -10.65 -19.28 -9.57
C ASN A 310 -12.01 -19.79 -10.04
N ASN A 311 -13.00 -19.73 -9.15
CA ASN A 311 -14.34 -20.27 -9.38
C ASN A 311 -15.37 -19.12 -9.47
N GLU A 312 -14.90 -17.88 -9.59
CA GLU A 312 -15.72 -16.66 -9.50
C GLU A 312 -15.45 -15.74 -10.69
N THR A 313 -16.29 -14.71 -10.85
CA THR A 313 -16.26 -13.79 -12.01
C THR A 313 -15.49 -12.50 -11.77
N ILE A 314 -14.94 -12.29 -10.57
CA ILE A 314 -14.21 -11.04 -10.23
C ILE A 314 -12.89 -10.97 -10.98
N PHE A 315 -12.15 -12.07 -10.97
CA PHE A 315 -10.88 -12.21 -11.66
C PHE A 315 -11.09 -13.00 -12.96
N ARG A 316 -10.22 -12.77 -13.95
CA ARG A 316 -10.27 -13.46 -15.25
C ARG A 316 -9.33 -14.66 -15.30
N GLU A 317 -8.44 -14.76 -14.33
CA GLU A 317 -7.34 -15.70 -14.24
C GLU A 317 -7.86 -17.08 -13.82
N PRO A 318 -7.21 -18.18 -14.24
CA PRO A 318 -7.65 -19.53 -13.87
C PRO A 318 -7.40 -19.86 -12.39
N VAL A 319 -6.43 -19.19 -11.77
CA VAL A 319 -6.06 -19.35 -10.36
C VAL A 319 -6.03 -18.02 -9.65
N ARG A 320 -6.15 -18.06 -8.33
CA ARG A 320 -6.06 -16.89 -7.44
C ARG A 320 -5.33 -17.27 -6.15
N TYR A 321 -4.82 -16.27 -5.46
CA TYR A 321 -3.97 -16.43 -4.29
C TYR A 321 -4.74 -16.09 -3.01
N LEU A 322 -5.01 -17.09 -2.18
CA LEU A 322 -5.73 -16.98 -0.91
C LEU A 322 -4.82 -16.39 0.18
N SER A 323 -5.38 -15.45 0.94
CA SER A 323 -4.78 -14.82 2.12
C SER A 323 -5.81 -14.57 3.23
N GLY A 324 -5.35 -14.04 4.37
CA GLY A 324 -6.21 -13.68 5.48
C GLY A 324 -6.44 -14.80 6.51
N PRO A 325 -7.58 -14.80 7.23
CA PRO A 325 -7.83 -15.66 8.38
C PRO A 325 -7.54 -17.17 8.20
N PRO A 326 -7.98 -17.86 7.12
CA PRO A 326 -7.67 -19.29 6.95
C PRO A 326 -6.17 -19.55 6.81
N LEU A 327 -5.44 -18.63 6.17
CA LEU A 327 -4.00 -18.74 5.98
C LEU A 327 -3.24 -18.63 7.31
N TYR A 328 -3.79 -17.94 8.33
CA TYR A 328 -3.18 -17.91 9.66
C TYR A 328 -3.11 -19.29 10.29
N VAL A 329 -4.20 -20.07 10.22
CA VAL A 329 -4.24 -21.40 10.82
C VAL A 329 -3.26 -22.33 10.10
N LEU A 330 -3.33 -22.36 8.77
CA LEU A 330 -2.43 -23.17 7.95
C LEU A 330 -0.95 -22.80 8.19
N ALA A 331 -0.61 -21.53 8.15
CA ALA A 331 0.78 -21.09 8.30
C ALA A 331 1.33 -21.31 9.71
N MET A 332 0.50 -21.24 10.76
CA MET A 332 0.92 -21.62 12.12
C MET A 332 1.22 -23.13 12.20
N HIS A 333 0.42 -23.98 11.56
CA HIS A 333 0.69 -25.42 11.50
C HIS A 333 2.00 -25.69 10.76
N THR A 334 2.17 -25.11 9.57
CA THR A 334 3.39 -25.25 8.77
C THR A 334 4.62 -24.79 9.54
N MET A 335 4.56 -23.60 10.16
CA MET A 335 5.66 -23.04 10.93
C MET A 335 6.03 -23.93 12.12
N HIS A 336 5.05 -24.39 12.90
CA HIS A 336 5.32 -25.22 14.07
C HIS A 336 5.89 -26.59 13.67
N THR A 337 5.29 -27.25 12.68
CA THR A 337 5.79 -28.54 12.18
C THR A 337 7.21 -28.41 11.62
N PHE A 338 7.50 -27.32 10.88
CA PHE A 338 8.85 -27.02 10.42
C PHE A 338 9.81 -26.83 11.60
N ARG A 339 9.42 -26.04 12.60
CA ARG A 339 10.22 -25.76 13.80
C ARG A 339 10.53 -26.99 14.64
N GLU A 340 9.59 -27.92 14.78
CA GLU A 340 9.78 -29.15 15.56
C GLU A 340 10.79 -30.10 14.88
N LYS A 341 10.81 -30.11 13.55
CA LYS A 341 11.72 -30.96 12.77
C LYS A 341 13.07 -30.32 12.46
N LEU A 342 13.19 -29.00 12.64
CA LEU A 342 14.42 -28.26 12.42
C LEU A 342 15.28 -28.26 13.68
N ASP A 343 16.51 -28.75 13.54
CA ASP A 343 17.53 -28.88 14.57
C ASP A 343 18.54 -27.73 14.58
N VAL A 344 18.41 -26.77 13.64
CA VAL A 344 19.23 -25.56 13.60
C VAL A 344 18.45 -24.32 14.09
N PRO A 345 19.09 -23.40 14.83
CA PRO A 345 18.43 -22.21 15.36
C PRO A 345 18.30 -21.15 14.26
N LEU A 346 17.16 -21.10 13.57
CA LEU A 346 16.86 -20.07 12.57
C LEU A 346 15.93 -18.99 13.11
N THR A 347 16.13 -17.76 12.64
CA THR A 347 15.13 -16.70 12.76
C THR A 347 13.90 -17.06 11.94
N MET A 348 12.73 -16.96 12.56
CA MET A 348 11.45 -17.22 11.91
C MET A 348 10.62 -15.94 11.89
N SER A 349 10.23 -15.50 10.69
CA SER A 349 9.32 -14.39 10.50
C SER A 349 7.96 -14.87 10.01
N TYR A 350 6.93 -14.02 10.10
CA TYR A 350 5.56 -14.48 9.87
C TYR A 350 4.67 -13.41 9.23
N SER A 351 3.81 -13.82 8.29
CA SER A 351 2.91 -12.94 7.53
C SER A 351 1.49 -13.49 7.28
N GLY A 352 1.25 -14.78 7.53
CA GLY A 352 -0.01 -15.45 7.19
C GLY A 352 -1.19 -14.96 8.04
N GLY A 353 -2.08 -14.13 7.50
CA GLY A 353 -3.36 -13.81 8.13
C GLY A 353 -3.29 -13.04 9.47
N ILE A 354 -2.19 -12.32 9.72
CA ILE A 354 -2.01 -11.52 10.93
C ILE A 354 -3.01 -10.35 10.98
N ASN A 355 -3.64 -10.21 12.14
CA ASN A 355 -4.55 -9.13 12.51
C ASN A 355 -4.36 -8.73 13.98
N LYS A 356 -5.14 -7.74 14.44
CA LYS A 356 -5.07 -7.21 15.81
C LYS A 356 -5.31 -8.22 16.93
N ASN A 357 -5.95 -9.35 16.65
CA ASN A 357 -6.34 -10.36 17.65
C ASN A 357 -5.28 -11.46 17.81
N ASN A 358 -4.39 -11.65 16.84
CA ASN A 358 -3.40 -12.75 16.85
C ASN A 358 -1.95 -12.28 16.72
N PHE A 359 -1.72 -10.97 16.58
CA PHE A 359 -0.37 -10.40 16.55
C PHE A 359 0.44 -10.72 17.82
N SER A 360 -0.13 -10.54 19.01
CA SER A 360 0.58 -10.83 20.27
C SER A 360 0.85 -12.33 20.47
N GLU A 361 -0.09 -13.18 20.07
CA GLU A 361 0.08 -14.64 20.05
C GLU A 361 1.23 -15.05 19.10
N ALA A 362 1.28 -14.51 17.88
CA ALA A 362 2.37 -14.74 16.93
C ALA A 362 3.72 -14.28 17.50
N LEU A 363 3.78 -13.09 18.11
CA LEU A 363 5.01 -12.59 18.73
C LEU A 363 5.45 -13.48 19.90
N SER A 364 4.52 -13.98 20.72
CA SER A 364 4.82 -14.90 21.83
C SER A 364 5.46 -16.20 21.35
N CYS A 365 5.27 -16.57 20.09
CA CYS A 365 5.90 -17.72 19.46
C CYS A 365 7.35 -17.43 19.01
N ASN A 366 7.96 -16.32 19.44
CA ASN A 366 9.26 -15.83 19.00
C ASN A 366 9.34 -15.70 17.47
N LEU A 367 8.30 -15.10 16.87
CA LEU A 367 8.27 -14.80 15.44
C LEU A 367 8.62 -13.33 15.23
N THR A 368 9.66 -13.04 14.45
CA THR A 368 10.16 -11.69 14.21
C THR A 368 10.81 -11.58 12.82
N PRO A 369 10.44 -10.58 11.99
CA PRO A 369 9.28 -9.71 12.15
C PRO A 369 7.94 -10.46 12.05
N VAL A 370 6.89 -9.86 12.60
CA VAL A 370 5.51 -10.21 12.28
C VAL A 370 4.95 -9.14 11.34
N THR A 371 4.72 -9.52 10.08
CA THR A 371 4.23 -8.62 9.03
C THR A 371 2.76 -8.87 8.67
N THR A 372 2.09 -7.88 8.09
CA THR A 372 0.66 -7.97 7.70
C THR A 372 0.37 -7.30 6.36
N CYS A 373 -0.63 -7.79 5.63
CA CYS A 373 -1.08 -7.22 4.35
C CYS A 373 -2.62 -7.23 4.26
N THR A 374 -3.23 -8.41 4.33
CA THR A 374 -4.69 -8.59 4.16
C THR A 374 -5.51 -7.72 5.13
N ASP A 375 -5.11 -7.59 6.39
CA ASP A 375 -5.88 -6.78 7.35
C ASP A 375 -5.78 -5.28 7.08
N LEU A 376 -4.65 -4.81 6.52
CA LEU A 376 -4.45 -3.42 6.12
C LEU A 376 -5.25 -3.04 4.86
N LEU A 377 -5.72 -4.02 4.08
CA LEU A 377 -6.66 -3.78 2.98
C LEU A 377 -8.11 -3.61 3.47
N LYS A 378 -8.40 -3.88 4.75
CA LYS A 378 -9.75 -3.76 5.33
C LYS A 378 -9.94 -2.40 6.00
N LYS A 379 -11.21 -2.09 6.33
CA LYS A 379 -11.61 -0.84 7.02
C LYS A 379 -10.69 -0.51 8.19
N GLY A 380 -10.08 0.67 8.16
CA GLY A 380 -9.13 1.16 9.16
C GLY A 380 -7.69 1.24 8.66
N GLY A 381 -7.32 0.51 7.60
CA GLY A 381 -6.05 0.68 6.91
C GLY A 381 -4.84 0.60 7.83
N TYR A 382 -3.87 1.49 7.60
CA TYR A 382 -2.66 1.67 8.42
C TYR A 382 -2.94 1.88 9.91
N SER A 383 -4.04 2.54 10.28
CA SER A 383 -4.36 2.81 11.71
C SER A 383 -4.68 1.54 12.51
N LYS A 384 -4.86 0.40 11.85
CA LYS A 384 -4.96 -0.90 12.52
C LYS A 384 -3.68 -1.28 13.25
N LEU A 385 -2.50 -0.90 12.73
CA LEU A 385 -1.20 -1.20 13.32
C LEU A 385 -1.07 -0.68 14.76
N TYR A 386 -1.58 0.54 15.02
CA TYR A 386 -1.66 1.11 16.37
C TYR A 386 -2.45 0.21 17.33
N THR A 387 -3.53 -0.39 16.84
CA THR A 387 -4.37 -1.30 17.64
C THR A 387 -3.63 -2.61 17.96
N TYR A 388 -2.75 -3.09 17.07
CA TYR A 388 -1.96 -4.30 17.32
C TYR A 388 -1.02 -4.07 18.49
N LEU A 389 -0.28 -2.95 18.47
CA LEU A 389 0.65 -2.58 19.53
C LEU A 389 -0.07 -2.28 20.85
N THR A 390 -1.24 -1.64 20.79
CA THR A 390 -2.08 -1.42 21.97
C THR A 390 -2.56 -2.73 22.59
N ASN A 391 -2.91 -3.72 21.77
CA ASN A 391 -3.30 -5.04 22.26
C ASN A 391 -2.11 -5.80 22.86
N LEU A 392 -0.93 -5.74 22.22
CA LEU A 392 0.31 -6.27 22.79
C LEU A 392 0.59 -5.67 24.17
N LYS A 393 0.53 -4.33 24.30
CA LYS A 393 0.71 -3.65 25.59
C LYS A 393 -0.26 -4.17 26.66
N LYS A 394 -1.54 -4.35 26.32
CA LYS A 394 -2.53 -4.91 27.25
C LYS A 394 -2.19 -6.33 27.69
N ASP A 395 -1.67 -7.16 26.78
CA ASP A 395 -1.25 -8.51 27.11
C ASP A 395 0.02 -8.50 27.99
N MET A 396 0.96 -7.59 27.73
CA MET A 396 2.13 -7.36 28.59
C MET A 396 1.72 -6.88 29.99
N ASP A 397 0.74 -5.98 30.08
CA ASP A 397 0.20 -5.49 31.36
C ASP A 397 -0.41 -6.61 32.21
N ARG A 398 -1.17 -7.53 31.58
CA ARG A 398 -1.73 -8.70 32.27
C ARG A 398 -0.66 -9.62 32.84
N LEU A 399 0.49 -9.70 32.17
CA LEU A 399 1.64 -10.50 32.61
C LEU A 399 2.62 -9.71 33.48
N SER A 400 2.37 -8.42 33.72
CA SER A 400 3.25 -7.52 34.46
C SER A 400 4.69 -7.45 33.90
N VAL A 401 4.82 -7.51 32.57
CA VAL A 401 6.11 -7.42 31.86
C VAL A 401 6.22 -6.11 31.08
N ARG A 402 7.46 -5.75 30.72
CA ARG A 402 7.79 -4.48 30.05
C ARG A 402 8.62 -4.65 28.79
N SER A 403 9.21 -5.81 28.52
CA SER A 403 9.90 -6.08 27.25
C SER A 403 9.28 -7.23 26.43
N VAL A 404 9.56 -7.25 25.11
CA VAL A 404 9.15 -8.36 24.22
C VAL A 404 9.74 -9.70 24.68
N GLU A 405 10.99 -9.69 25.14
CA GLU A 405 11.66 -10.89 25.67
C GLU A 405 10.94 -11.43 26.90
N GLU A 406 10.68 -10.58 27.90
CA GLU A 406 9.92 -10.96 29.10
C GLU A 406 8.52 -11.46 28.74
N PHE A 407 7.87 -10.85 27.74
CA PHE A 407 6.56 -11.28 27.26
C PHE A 407 6.59 -12.70 26.69
N ILE A 408 7.57 -13.04 25.84
CA ILE A 408 7.73 -14.39 25.28
C ILE A 408 7.95 -15.42 26.39
N LEU A 409 8.86 -15.12 27.33
CA LEU A 409 9.18 -16.00 28.46
C LEU A 409 7.97 -16.19 29.41
N SER A 410 7.27 -15.09 29.74
CA SER A 410 6.12 -15.13 30.63
C SER A 410 4.91 -15.82 30.00
N LYS A 411 4.71 -15.73 28.68
CA LYS A 411 3.67 -16.50 27.97
C LYS A 411 3.92 -18.01 28.06
N ALA A 412 5.18 -18.42 28.16
CA ALA A 412 5.57 -19.80 28.42
C ALA A 412 5.60 -20.14 29.93
N GLU A 413 4.93 -19.35 30.76
CA GLU A 413 4.87 -19.49 32.23
C GLU A 413 6.27 -19.50 32.88
N ASN A 414 7.25 -18.84 32.25
CA ASN A 414 8.66 -18.83 32.67
C ASN A 414 9.28 -20.23 32.83
N LYS A 415 8.80 -21.22 32.06
CA LYS A 415 9.34 -22.59 32.05
C LYS A 415 10.73 -22.69 31.42
N PHE A 416 11.15 -21.66 30.68
CA PHE A 416 12.38 -21.63 29.91
C PHE A 416 13.14 -20.34 30.19
N SER A 417 14.47 -20.38 30.05
CA SER A 417 15.35 -19.20 30.17
C SER A 417 15.66 -18.54 28.83
N HIS A 418 15.35 -19.19 27.71
CA HIS A 418 15.63 -18.69 26.37
C HIS A 418 14.34 -18.54 25.54
N VAL A 419 14.22 -17.40 24.85
CA VAL A 419 13.05 -17.08 24.00
C VAL A 419 12.80 -18.09 22.89
N GLN A 420 13.84 -18.82 22.44
CA GLN A 420 13.68 -19.84 21.41
C GLN A 420 12.88 -21.05 21.91
N GLU A 421 13.19 -21.54 23.11
CA GLU A 421 12.48 -22.66 23.73
C GLU A 421 11.08 -22.24 24.16
N ALA A 422 10.96 -21.05 24.78
CA ALA A 422 9.68 -20.46 25.14
C ALA A 422 8.77 -20.26 23.92
N GLY A 423 9.30 -19.71 22.83
CA GLY A 423 8.56 -19.52 21.58
C GLY A 423 8.10 -20.83 20.94
N ARG A 424 8.93 -21.88 20.98
CA ARG A 424 8.55 -23.24 20.55
C ARG A 424 7.42 -23.81 21.40
N TYR A 425 7.51 -23.69 22.72
CA TYR A 425 6.42 -24.10 23.61
C TYR A 425 5.14 -23.30 23.35
N ASN A 426 5.23 -21.97 23.26
CA ASN A 426 4.09 -21.10 23.00
C ASN A 426 3.39 -21.47 21.69
N SER A 427 4.12 -21.75 20.60
CA SER A 427 3.49 -22.13 19.33
C SER A 427 2.70 -23.44 19.42
N SER A 428 3.15 -24.41 20.23
CA SER A 428 2.35 -25.61 20.51
C SER A 428 1.03 -25.30 21.24
N GLN A 429 1.03 -24.31 22.15
CA GLN A 429 -0.17 -23.88 22.86
C GLN A 429 -1.12 -23.10 21.95
N VAL A 430 -0.60 -22.20 21.12
CA VAL A 430 -1.39 -21.47 20.12
C VAL A 430 -2.08 -22.44 19.18
N LEU A 431 -1.38 -23.47 18.68
CA LEU A 431 -1.98 -24.47 17.79
C LEU A 431 -3.19 -25.21 18.37
N ARG A 432 -3.13 -25.58 19.65
CA ARG A 432 -4.25 -26.22 20.36
C ARG A 432 -5.47 -25.31 20.44
N GLN A 433 -5.24 -24.00 20.49
CA GLN A 433 -6.30 -23.00 20.56
C GLN A 433 -6.88 -22.69 19.18
N ILE A 434 -6.05 -22.43 18.17
CA ILE A 434 -6.55 -21.91 16.88
C ILE A 434 -7.33 -22.94 16.06
N THR A 435 -7.05 -24.23 16.25
CA THR A 435 -7.81 -25.34 15.63
C THR A 435 -9.20 -25.52 16.25
N SER A 436 -9.34 -25.21 17.54
CA SER A 436 -10.61 -25.24 18.27
C SER A 436 -11.37 -23.91 18.23
N GLN A 437 -10.75 -22.84 17.73
CA GLN A 437 -11.29 -21.49 17.67
C GLN A 437 -12.12 -21.23 16.41
N SER A 438 -13.41 -20.95 16.61
CA SER A 438 -14.37 -20.53 15.57
C SER A 438 -14.00 -19.27 14.73
N PRO A 439 -13.25 -18.23 15.18
CA PRO A 439 -13.03 -17.01 14.40
C PRO A 439 -12.32 -17.19 13.04
N TYR A 440 -11.59 -18.29 12.83
CA TYR A 440 -10.90 -18.57 11.57
C TYR A 440 -11.73 -19.44 10.61
N SER A 441 -12.84 -20.02 11.09
CA SER A 441 -13.74 -20.83 10.28
C SER A 441 -14.42 -20.02 9.18
N TYR A 442 -14.93 -20.72 8.18
CA TYR A 442 -15.76 -20.14 7.12
C TYR A 442 -16.94 -19.36 7.71
N GLY A 443 -17.67 -19.96 8.67
CA GLY A 443 -18.85 -19.35 9.28
C GLY A 443 -18.58 -17.96 9.87
N ALA A 444 -17.44 -17.78 10.53
CA ALA A 444 -17.02 -16.49 11.11
C ALA A 444 -16.56 -15.46 10.06
N ASN A 445 -16.29 -15.90 8.84
CA ASN A 445 -15.75 -15.08 7.75
C ASN A 445 -16.68 -15.07 6.51
N THR A 446 -18.00 -15.17 6.71
CA THR A 446 -19.00 -15.07 5.63
C THR A 446 -19.48 -13.64 5.36
N ALA A 447 -19.28 -12.73 6.31
CA ALA A 447 -19.84 -11.38 6.23
C ALA A 447 -19.26 -10.60 5.04
N LEU A 448 -20.15 -10.06 4.20
CA LEU A 448 -19.81 -9.20 3.07
C LEU A 448 -19.90 -7.72 3.45
N PRO A 449 -19.19 -6.82 2.75
CA PRO A 449 -19.33 -5.39 2.94
C PRO A 449 -20.75 -4.96 2.57
N LYS A 450 -21.36 -4.08 3.38
CA LYS A 450 -22.73 -3.61 3.17
C LYS A 450 -22.81 -2.70 1.95
N LYS A 451 -23.68 -3.04 0.99
CA LYS A 451 -24.11 -2.17 -0.11
C LYS A 451 -25.49 -1.58 0.18
N ILE A 452 -25.74 -0.35 -0.24
CA ILE A 452 -27.02 0.36 -0.01
C ILE A 452 -27.91 0.43 -1.27
N GLY A 453 -27.45 -0.10 -2.40
CA GLY A 453 -28.21 -0.17 -3.65
C GLY A 453 -28.27 1.14 -4.44
N SER A 454 -27.43 2.14 -4.13
CA SER A 454 -27.26 3.35 -4.94
C SER A 454 -26.01 3.26 -5.81
N GLN A 455 -26.05 3.90 -6.98
CA GLN A 455 -24.89 4.01 -7.86
C GLN A 455 -23.99 5.15 -7.41
N LEU A 456 -22.68 4.91 -7.44
CA LEU A 456 -21.68 5.93 -7.19
C LEU A 456 -21.57 6.84 -8.41
N HIS A 457 -21.81 8.13 -8.21
CA HIS A 457 -21.67 9.16 -9.22
C HIS A 457 -20.36 9.95 -9.07
N LEU A 458 -20.05 10.80 -10.05
CA LEU A 458 -18.87 11.67 -10.04
C LEU A 458 -18.82 12.51 -8.75
N PHE A 459 -19.95 13.13 -8.41
CA PHE A 459 -20.14 13.88 -7.17
C PHE A 459 -21.20 13.24 -6.27
N ASP A 460 -21.33 13.79 -5.07
CA ASP A 460 -22.40 13.53 -4.12
C ASP A 460 -22.50 12.08 -3.61
N CYS A 461 -21.34 11.42 -3.44
CA CYS A 461 -21.29 10.15 -2.71
C CYS A 461 -21.72 10.33 -1.25
N LEU A 462 -21.94 9.24 -0.53
CA LEU A 462 -22.22 9.27 0.92
C LEU A 462 -21.16 10.00 1.76
N SER A 463 -19.95 10.20 1.23
CA SER A 463 -18.83 10.86 1.91
C SER A 463 -18.53 10.21 3.26
N CYS A 464 -18.54 8.87 3.26
CA CYS A 464 -18.30 8.03 4.42
C CYS A 464 -16.81 7.79 4.72
N ASP A 465 -15.93 8.29 3.85
CA ASP A 465 -14.46 8.20 3.91
C ASP A 465 -13.84 6.80 3.98
N ILE A 466 -14.64 5.73 3.89
CA ILE A 466 -14.16 4.34 3.95
C ILE A 466 -13.09 4.06 2.88
N CYS A 467 -13.21 4.68 1.71
CA CYS A 467 -12.32 4.46 0.57
C CYS A 467 -10.89 5.03 0.75
N LEU A 468 -10.68 5.95 1.69
CA LEU A 468 -9.38 6.55 1.99
C LEU A 468 -8.46 5.50 2.65
N PRO A 469 -8.75 4.98 3.86
CA PRO A 469 -7.85 4.09 4.57
C PRO A 469 -7.76 2.69 3.96
N VAL A 470 -8.74 2.24 3.17
CA VAL A 470 -8.66 0.93 2.49
C VAL A 470 -7.85 1.01 1.19
N CYS A 471 -7.52 2.20 0.69
CA CYS A 471 -6.66 2.33 -0.47
C CYS A 471 -5.21 2.04 -0.06
N PRO A 472 -4.58 0.96 -0.56
CA PRO A 472 -3.24 0.60 -0.13
C PRO A 472 -2.16 1.59 -0.61
N ASN A 473 -2.49 2.46 -1.57
CA ASN A 473 -1.58 3.47 -2.12
C ASN A 473 -1.90 4.90 -1.66
N ALA A 474 -2.86 5.06 -0.76
CA ALA A 474 -3.37 6.38 -0.34
C ALA A 474 -3.76 7.28 -1.53
N ALA A 475 -4.25 6.69 -2.62
CA ALA A 475 -4.62 7.41 -3.84
C ALA A 475 -5.93 8.18 -3.68
N ASN A 476 -6.85 7.71 -2.84
CA ASN A 476 -8.12 8.38 -2.59
C ASN A 476 -7.94 9.46 -1.52
N PHE A 477 -8.58 10.61 -1.73
CA PHE A 477 -8.59 11.73 -0.80
C PHE A 477 -9.97 12.36 -0.73
N HIS A 478 -10.28 13.03 0.37
CA HIS A 478 -11.44 13.92 0.41
C HIS A 478 -11.02 15.36 0.09
N TYR A 479 -11.96 16.14 -0.41
CA TYR A 479 -11.78 17.58 -0.59
C TYR A 479 -13.14 18.27 -0.47
N LYS A 480 -13.10 19.57 -0.18
CA LYS A 480 -14.28 20.40 0.03
C LYS A 480 -14.65 21.16 -1.26
N VAL A 481 -15.94 21.22 -1.56
CA VAL A 481 -16.51 21.95 -2.70
C VAL A 481 -17.64 22.86 -2.26
N ARG A 482 -17.95 23.89 -3.06
CA ARG A 482 -19.14 24.71 -2.85
C ARG A 482 -20.35 24.04 -3.49
N THR A 483 -21.38 23.78 -2.69
CA THR A 483 -22.67 23.27 -3.19
C THR A 483 -23.27 24.24 -4.22
N ALA A 484 -24.05 23.70 -5.14
CA ALA A 484 -24.64 24.45 -6.23
C ALA A 484 -26.10 24.03 -6.43
N PRO A 485 -27.07 24.96 -6.36
CA PRO A 485 -28.46 24.64 -6.74
C PRO A 485 -28.52 24.28 -8.23
N PRO A 486 -29.61 23.62 -8.69
CA PRO A 486 -29.77 23.27 -10.09
C PRO A 486 -29.62 24.48 -11.01
N LYS A 487 -28.71 24.37 -11.98
CA LYS A 487 -28.46 25.37 -13.04
C LYS A 487 -28.62 24.73 -14.42
N PRO A 488 -29.24 25.42 -15.40
CA PRO A 488 -29.32 24.91 -16.76
C PRO A 488 -27.91 24.75 -17.35
N VAL A 489 -27.68 23.64 -18.07
CA VAL A 489 -26.40 23.37 -18.74
C VAL A 489 -26.52 23.31 -20.26
N LEU A 490 -27.72 23.42 -20.80
CA LEU A 490 -27.96 23.45 -22.24
C LEU A 490 -28.26 24.87 -22.68
N PHE A 491 -27.45 25.38 -23.60
CA PHE A 491 -27.60 26.73 -24.14
C PHE A 491 -27.65 26.70 -25.67
N ARG A 492 -28.35 27.67 -26.24
CA ARG A 492 -28.35 27.97 -27.67
C ARG A 492 -27.99 29.43 -27.87
N TRP A 493 -27.09 29.71 -28.81
CA TRP A 493 -26.84 31.07 -29.28
C TRP A 493 -27.81 31.37 -30.43
N ASN A 494 -28.68 32.36 -30.25
CA ASN A 494 -29.70 32.72 -31.23
C ASN A 494 -29.87 34.24 -31.27
N ASN A 495 -29.81 34.86 -32.45
CA ASN A 495 -30.04 36.30 -32.66
C ASN A 495 -29.30 37.22 -31.66
N GLY A 496 -28.03 36.92 -31.38
CA GLY A 496 -27.20 37.75 -30.48
C GLY A 496 -27.46 37.56 -28.99
N ARG A 497 -28.23 36.54 -28.59
CA ARG A 497 -28.51 36.22 -27.18
C ARG A 497 -28.34 34.73 -26.88
N TRP A 498 -28.01 34.43 -25.63
CA TRP A 498 -28.02 33.08 -25.09
C TRP A 498 -29.43 32.71 -24.60
N GLU A 499 -29.94 31.57 -25.07
CA GLU A 499 -31.19 30.98 -24.62
C GLU A 499 -30.89 29.69 -23.85
N ALA A 500 -31.26 29.62 -22.58
CA ALA A 500 -31.17 28.41 -21.78
C ALA A 500 -32.28 27.44 -22.19
N LEU A 501 -31.93 26.18 -22.44
CA LEU A 501 -32.85 25.12 -22.84
C LEU A 501 -33.19 24.25 -21.63
N SER A 502 -34.47 23.91 -21.48
CA SER A 502 -34.93 22.98 -20.44
C SER A 502 -34.45 21.55 -20.68
N GLY A 503 -34.18 20.80 -19.61
CA GLY A 503 -34.07 19.34 -19.64
C GLY A 503 -32.85 18.76 -18.94
N LYS A 504 -31.71 19.46 -18.95
CA LYS A 504 -30.50 19.05 -18.24
C LYS A 504 -30.00 20.16 -17.34
N GLU A 505 -29.67 19.80 -16.11
CA GLU A 505 -29.18 20.72 -15.09
C GLU A 505 -27.92 20.16 -14.41
N PHE A 506 -27.14 21.06 -13.83
CA PHE A 506 -26.04 20.74 -12.94
C PHE A 506 -26.42 21.18 -11.52
N SER A 507 -26.37 20.27 -10.58
CA SER A 507 -26.50 20.53 -9.15
C SER A 507 -25.38 19.80 -8.40
N LEU A 508 -25.11 20.26 -7.18
CA LEU A 508 -24.13 19.67 -6.29
C LEU A 508 -24.61 19.85 -4.85
N ASP A 509 -25.03 18.76 -4.23
CA ASP A 509 -25.75 18.81 -2.95
C ASP A 509 -24.83 18.64 -1.74
N LYS A 510 -23.69 17.97 -1.92
CA LYS A 510 -22.76 17.66 -0.82
C LYS A 510 -21.49 18.49 -0.92
N GLU A 511 -21.07 18.99 0.23
CA GLU A 511 -19.85 19.80 0.37
C GLU A 511 -18.58 18.95 0.37
N TRP A 512 -18.62 17.75 0.94
CA TRP A 512 -17.46 16.86 0.98
C TRP A 512 -17.51 15.88 -0.18
N GLN A 513 -16.44 15.86 -0.97
CA GLN A 513 -16.29 15.00 -2.14
C GLN A 513 -15.04 14.13 -2.02
N ILE A 514 -15.00 13.06 -2.79
CA ILE A 514 -13.86 12.15 -2.89
C ILE A 514 -13.19 12.34 -4.25
N GLY A 515 -11.86 12.39 -4.26
CA GLY A 515 -11.02 12.39 -5.45
C GLY A 515 -10.02 11.24 -5.42
N ASN A 516 -9.34 11.02 -6.54
CA ASN A 516 -8.35 9.97 -6.72
C ASN A 516 -7.12 10.53 -7.45
N ILE A 517 -5.91 10.25 -6.94
CA ILE A 517 -4.65 10.59 -7.61
C ILE A 517 -4.31 9.48 -8.61
N ALA A 518 -4.25 9.83 -9.89
CA ALA A 518 -4.02 8.90 -10.98
C ALA A 518 -2.72 8.12 -10.79
N GLU A 519 -1.63 8.82 -10.47
CA GLU A 519 -0.30 8.23 -10.31
C GLU A 519 -0.17 7.25 -9.14
N PHE A 520 -1.00 7.39 -8.12
CA PHE A 520 -1.00 6.48 -6.96
C PHE A 520 -1.98 5.32 -7.16
N CYS A 521 -2.93 5.44 -8.09
CA CYS A 521 -3.97 4.44 -8.30
C CYS A 521 -3.52 3.36 -9.30
N ASN A 522 -3.43 2.12 -8.83
CA ASN A 522 -3.21 0.95 -9.68
C ASN A 522 -4.51 0.26 -10.12
N ASP A 523 -5.67 0.88 -9.88
CA ASP A 523 -6.99 0.29 -10.18
C ASP A 523 -7.17 -1.12 -9.58
N CYS A 524 -6.58 -1.40 -8.40
CA CYS A 524 -6.65 -2.70 -7.74
C CYS A 524 -8.08 -3.16 -7.36
N GLY A 525 -9.03 -2.23 -7.30
CA GLY A 525 -10.45 -2.50 -6.99
C GLY A 525 -10.79 -2.51 -5.51
N ASN A 526 -9.82 -2.49 -4.59
CA ASN A 526 -10.09 -2.67 -3.17
C ASN A 526 -11.03 -1.61 -2.56
N CYS A 527 -11.00 -0.37 -3.07
CA CYS A 527 -11.91 0.68 -2.59
C CYS A 527 -13.38 0.46 -3.00
N ASP A 528 -13.65 -0.28 -4.08
CA ASP A 528 -15.02 -0.63 -4.49
C ASP A 528 -15.64 -1.66 -3.55
N THR A 529 -14.85 -2.67 -3.18
CA THR A 529 -15.23 -3.71 -2.20
C THR A 529 -15.89 -3.12 -0.96
N PHE A 530 -15.33 -2.03 -0.42
CA PHE A 530 -15.83 -1.41 0.82
C PHE A 530 -16.72 -0.18 0.60
N CYS A 531 -16.85 0.31 -0.64
CA CYS A 531 -17.76 1.41 -0.94
C CYS A 531 -19.21 0.94 -0.70
N PRO A 532 -20.04 1.67 0.08
CA PRO A 532 -21.44 1.30 0.25
C PRO A 532 -22.27 1.46 -1.03
N GLU A 533 -21.78 2.26 -1.97
CA GLU A 533 -22.39 2.52 -3.27
C GLU A 533 -21.73 1.65 -4.35
N ASP A 534 -22.41 1.46 -5.48
CA ASP A 534 -21.95 0.58 -6.55
C ASP A 534 -21.16 1.35 -7.62
N GLY A 535 -20.04 0.79 -8.08
CA GLY A 535 -19.24 1.31 -9.20
C GLY A 535 -17.83 1.76 -8.85
N GLY A 536 -17.44 1.77 -7.57
CA GLY A 536 -16.05 1.93 -7.14
C GLY A 536 -15.48 3.35 -7.21
N PRO A 537 -14.89 3.87 -6.12
CA PRO A 537 -14.26 5.20 -6.11
C PRO A 537 -13.19 5.39 -7.18
N TYR A 538 -12.34 4.38 -7.40
CA TYR A 538 -11.27 4.44 -8.40
C TYR A 538 -11.77 4.67 -9.83
N LEU A 539 -13.00 4.25 -10.17
CA LEU A 539 -13.58 4.40 -11.51
C LEU A 539 -14.47 5.63 -11.65
N ARG A 540 -15.25 5.95 -10.60
CA ARG A 540 -16.34 6.94 -10.70
C ARG A 540 -15.93 8.32 -10.22
N LYS A 541 -14.99 8.42 -9.28
CA LYS A 541 -14.61 9.70 -8.68
C LYS A 541 -13.62 10.49 -9.55
N PRO A 542 -13.61 11.83 -9.43
CA PRO A 542 -12.66 12.67 -10.16
C PRO A 542 -11.23 12.19 -9.97
N ARG A 543 -10.58 11.92 -11.10
CA ARG A 543 -9.19 11.48 -11.16
C ARG A 543 -8.30 12.67 -11.47
N PHE A 544 -7.27 12.89 -10.67
CA PHE A 544 -6.34 14.00 -10.79
C PHE A 544 -4.95 13.48 -11.14
N PHE A 545 -4.35 14.06 -12.17
CA PHE A 545 -2.98 13.78 -12.57
C PHE A 545 -2.04 14.78 -11.89
N LEU A 546 -0.94 14.27 -11.35
CA LEU A 546 0.12 15.10 -10.78
C LEU A 546 1.03 15.66 -11.87
N TYR A 547 1.29 14.89 -12.93
CA TYR A 547 2.22 15.28 -14.00
C TYR A 547 1.52 15.45 -15.33
N ARG A 548 2.00 16.44 -16.11
CA ARG A 548 1.56 16.63 -17.49
C ARG A 548 1.80 15.40 -18.36
N SER A 549 2.96 14.75 -18.21
CA SER A 549 3.30 13.54 -18.97
C SER A 549 2.32 12.40 -18.70
N SER A 550 1.98 12.14 -17.44
CA SER A 550 0.98 11.12 -17.09
C SER A 550 -0.38 11.42 -17.72
N PHE A 551 -0.82 12.69 -17.67
CA PHE A 551 -2.06 13.11 -18.34
C PHE A 551 -2.00 12.79 -19.84
N ASP A 552 -0.94 13.20 -20.53
CA ASP A 552 -0.79 13.02 -21.99
C ASP A 552 -0.62 11.55 -22.41
N ASP A 553 0.14 10.75 -21.64
CA ASP A 553 0.48 9.37 -21.99
C ASP A 553 -0.65 8.38 -21.64
N TRP A 554 -1.37 8.61 -20.54
CA TRP A 554 -2.42 7.70 -20.08
C TRP A 554 -3.79 8.05 -20.69
N LYS A 555 -3.86 8.07 -22.03
CA LYS A 555 -5.05 8.46 -22.82
C LYS A 555 -6.31 7.65 -22.55
N HIS A 556 -6.13 6.44 -22.02
CA HIS A 556 -7.21 5.54 -21.62
C HIS A 556 -7.94 5.99 -20.35
N LEU A 557 -7.41 7.00 -19.64
CA LEU A 557 -7.99 7.55 -18.42
C LEU A 557 -8.48 8.98 -18.64
N ASP A 558 -9.72 9.22 -18.24
CA ASP A 558 -10.30 10.56 -18.07
C ASP A 558 -9.88 11.16 -16.73
N GLY A 559 -9.85 12.48 -16.62
CA GLY A 559 -9.46 13.16 -15.39
C GLY A 559 -8.99 14.60 -15.60
N PHE A 560 -8.31 15.14 -14.59
CA PHE A 560 -8.02 16.56 -14.41
C PHE A 560 -6.52 16.78 -14.16
N TYR A 561 -5.93 17.81 -14.77
CA TYR A 561 -4.55 18.21 -14.54
C TYR A 561 -4.48 19.73 -14.37
N PHE A 562 -4.00 20.20 -13.21
CA PHE A 562 -3.77 21.62 -12.98
C PHE A 562 -2.45 22.04 -13.63
N VAL A 563 -2.53 22.95 -14.60
CA VAL A 563 -1.35 23.58 -15.23
C VAL A 563 -0.81 24.68 -14.32
N SER A 564 -1.72 25.34 -13.59
CA SER A 564 -1.42 26.30 -12.55
C SER A 564 -2.64 26.43 -11.63
N PRO A 565 -2.55 27.17 -10.50
CA PRO A 565 -3.72 27.50 -9.67
C PRO A 565 -4.86 28.24 -10.41
N ARG A 566 -4.64 28.67 -11.66
CA ARG A 566 -5.63 29.39 -12.48
C ARG A 566 -5.98 28.68 -13.78
N GLU A 567 -5.34 27.57 -14.12
CA GLU A 567 -5.55 26.87 -15.39
C GLU A 567 -5.64 25.37 -15.17
N LEU A 568 -6.72 24.78 -15.67
CA LEU A 568 -7.03 23.36 -15.54
C LEU A 568 -7.26 22.74 -16.92
N LEU A 569 -6.62 21.60 -17.18
CA LEU A 569 -6.97 20.70 -18.26
C LEU A 569 -7.87 19.59 -17.74
N ALA A 570 -8.83 19.18 -18.55
CA ALA A 570 -9.67 18.02 -18.25
C ALA A 570 -9.82 17.15 -19.50
N ARG A 571 -9.86 15.83 -19.29
CA ARG A 571 -10.21 14.86 -20.32
C ARG A 571 -11.55 14.22 -19.97
N PHE A 572 -12.46 14.27 -20.92
CA PHE A 572 -13.76 13.61 -20.83
C PHE A 572 -14.01 12.82 -22.12
N SER A 573 -14.17 11.49 -21.99
CA SER A 573 -14.35 10.55 -23.09
C SER A 573 -13.29 10.74 -24.17
N GLY A 574 -12.02 10.89 -23.76
CA GLY A 574 -10.89 11.08 -24.66
C GLY A 574 -10.74 12.49 -25.26
N ARG A 575 -11.70 13.40 -25.06
CA ARG A 575 -11.63 14.80 -25.53
C ARG A 575 -11.05 15.70 -24.45
N VAL A 576 -10.13 16.59 -24.82
CA VAL A 576 -9.46 17.52 -23.90
C VAL A 576 -10.10 18.90 -23.91
N TYR A 577 -10.30 19.45 -22.73
CA TYR A 577 -10.88 20.77 -22.47
C TYR A 577 -9.90 21.56 -21.59
N ARG A 578 -9.95 22.89 -21.68
CA ARG A 578 -9.16 23.81 -20.85
C ARG A 578 -10.07 24.84 -20.20
N LEU A 579 -9.84 25.11 -18.91
CA LEU A 579 -10.55 26.13 -18.16
C LEU A 579 -9.54 27.06 -17.48
N THR A 580 -9.64 28.36 -17.74
CA THR A 580 -8.73 29.39 -17.22
C THR A 580 -9.50 30.45 -16.45
N LYS A 581 -9.06 30.75 -15.21
CA LYS A 581 -9.59 31.81 -14.34
C LYS A 581 -8.87 33.13 -14.61
N ALA A 582 -9.59 34.14 -15.08
CA ALA A 582 -9.03 35.45 -15.38
C ALA A 582 -8.49 36.16 -14.12
N THR A 583 -7.48 37.02 -14.30
CA THR A 583 -6.75 37.64 -13.18
C THR A 583 -7.43 38.86 -12.57
N LYS A 584 -8.21 39.61 -13.35
CA LYS A 584 -8.77 40.91 -12.93
C LYS A 584 -10.26 40.87 -12.57
N ASP A 585 -11.06 40.06 -13.27
CA ASP A 585 -12.53 40.21 -13.26
C ASP A 585 -13.30 38.92 -12.94
N SER A 586 -12.66 37.88 -12.38
CA SER A 586 -13.29 36.59 -12.03
C SER A 586 -14.00 35.85 -13.17
N ARG A 587 -13.75 36.24 -14.43
CA ARG A 587 -14.22 35.58 -15.64
C ARG A 587 -13.52 34.25 -15.86
N TRP A 588 -14.18 33.36 -16.61
CA TRP A 588 -13.66 32.04 -16.95
C TRP A 588 -13.61 31.84 -18.46
N ALA A 589 -12.44 31.49 -19.00
CA ALA A 589 -12.29 31.07 -20.39
C ALA A 589 -12.36 29.54 -20.46
N TRP A 590 -13.37 29.00 -21.14
CA TRP A 590 -13.57 27.57 -21.33
C TRP A 590 -13.36 27.21 -22.80
N LYS A 591 -12.24 26.53 -23.07
CA LYS A 591 -11.85 26.07 -24.39
C LYS A 591 -12.16 24.58 -24.54
N THR A 592 -12.97 24.27 -25.54
CA THR A 592 -13.29 22.91 -25.98
C THR A 592 -12.38 22.52 -27.16
N PRO A 593 -12.44 21.28 -27.67
CA PRO A 593 -11.76 20.92 -28.91
C PRO A 593 -12.21 21.74 -30.13
N ASP A 594 -13.45 22.24 -30.10
CA ASP A 594 -14.13 22.74 -31.29
C ASP A 594 -14.33 24.28 -31.25
N PHE A 595 -14.47 24.87 -30.07
CA PHE A 595 -14.73 26.31 -29.85
C PHE A 595 -14.33 26.75 -28.43
N GLU A 596 -14.35 28.07 -28.18
CA GLU A 596 -14.08 28.69 -26.88
C GLU A 596 -15.23 29.60 -26.44
N LEU A 597 -15.57 29.56 -25.15
CA LEU A 597 -16.59 30.43 -24.53
C LEU A 597 -16.01 31.12 -23.31
N ILE A 598 -16.41 32.38 -23.10
CA ILE A 598 -16.10 33.13 -21.89
C ILE A 598 -17.34 33.17 -20.99
N PHE A 599 -17.17 32.93 -19.71
CA PHE A 599 -18.22 33.03 -18.70
C PHE A 599 -17.91 34.16 -17.72
N ASP A 600 -18.95 34.82 -17.25
CA ASP A 600 -18.86 35.76 -16.13
C ASP A 600 -18.66 35.06 -14.77
N SER A 601 -18.63 35.83 -13.69
CA SER A 601 -18.50 35.33 -12.32
C SER A 601 -19.67 34.46 -11.87
N ASP A 602 -20.86 34.70 -12.43
CA ASP A 602 -22.10 34.00 -12.09
C ASP A 602 -22.32 32.73 -12.91
N CYS A 603 -21.38 32.44 -13.82
CA CYS A 603 -21.36 31.30 -14.74
C CYS A 603 -22.34 31.44 -15.91
N HIS A 604 -22.66 32.65 -16.34
CA HIS A 604 -23.39 32.89 -17.58
C HIS A 604 -22.40 33.06 -18.75
N PRO A 605 -22.66 32.42 -19.90
CA PRO A 605 -21.83 32.61 -21.08
C PRO A 605 -21.99 34.04 -21.61
N LEU A 606 -20.88 34.69 -21.92
CA LEU A 606 -20.83 36.01 -22.56
C LEU A 606 -21.01 35.87 -24.07
N PRO A 607 -21.43 36.93 -24.77
CA PRO A 607 -21.43 36.96 -26.23
C PRO A 607 -20.04 36.59 -26.79
N PRO A 608 -19.94 35.75 -27.84
CA PRO A 608 -18.67 35.46 -28.49
C PRO A 608 -18.03 36.74 -29.05
N GLU A 609 -16.74 36.95 -28.77
CA GLU A 609 -16.04 38.20 -29.14
C GLU A 609 -15.78 38.32 -30.66
N GLU A 610 -15.80 37.20 -31.41
CA GLU A 610 -15.64 37.18 -32.87
C GLU A 610 -16.96 36.86 -33.60
N HIS A 611 -17.34 37.71 -34.55
CA HIS A 611 -18.38 37.39 -35.54
C HIS A 611 -17.86 36.30 -36.48
N GLY A 612 -18.41 35.08 -36.39
CA GLY A 612 -18.07 33.96 -37.30
C GLY A 612 -17.62 32.66 -36.64
N ILE A 613 -17.65 32.55 -35.31
CA ILE A 613 -17.44 31.25 -34.63
C ILE A 613 -18.66 30.36 -34.93
N ASP A 614 -18.42 29.24 -35.61
CA ASP A 614 -19.44 28.21 -35.89
C ASP A 614 -19.75 27.43 -34.60
N LEU A 615 -20.67 27.98 -33.81
CA LEU A 615 -21.12 27.36 -32.58
C LEU A 615 -22.16 26.27 -32.89
N PRO A 616 -22.10 25.11 -32.22
CA PRO A 616 -23.15 24.10 -32.33
C PRO A 616 -24.53 24.67 -31.97
N GLU A 617 -25.58 24.17 -32.62
CA GLU A 617 -26.97 24.60 -32.37
C GLU A 617 -27.39 24.45 -30.89
N LYS A 618 -26.80 23.46 -30.20
CA LYS A 618 -26.98 23.22 -28.77
C LYS A 618 -25.62 22.96 -28.13
N ILE A 619 -25.33 23.69 -27.07
CA ILE A 619 -24.09 23.59 -26.32
C ILE A 619 -24.38 23.05 -24.92
N ASP A 620 -23.74 21.93 -24.58
CA ASP A 620 -23.77 21.36 -23.23
C ASP A 620 -22.55 21.82 -22.43
N VAL A 621 -22.78 22.72 -21.48
CA VAL A 621 -21.75 23.29 -20.60
C VAL A 621 -21.58 22.50 -19.29
N SER A 622 -22.11 21.28 -19.16
CA SER A 622 -21.94 20.46 -17.95
C SER A 622 -20.47 20.29 -17.57
N LYS A 623 -19.60 20.10 -18.57
CA LYS A 623 -18.16 19.93 -18.37
C LYS A 623 -17.50 21.19 -17.82
N PHE A 624 -17.96 22.38 -18.23
CA PHE A 624 -17.52 23.64 -17.64
C PHE A 624 -17.84 23.68 -16.13
N PHE A 625 -19.08 23.35 -15.74
CA PHE A 625 -19.46 23.32 -14.32
C PHE A 625 -18.65 22.29 -13.52
N ILE A 626 -18.46 21.09 -14.05
CA ILE A 626 -17.62 20.05 -13.43
C ILE A 626 -16.18 20.57 -13.25
N MET A 627 -15.56 21.11 -14.30
CA MET A 627 -14.19 21.65 -14.24
C MET A 627 -14.08 22.81 -13.26
N LYS A 628 -15.07 23.71 -13.22
CA LYS A 628 -15.10 24.83 -12.27
C LYS A 628 -15.14 24.35 -10.83
N GLN A 629 -15.85 23.26 -10.54
CA GLN A 629 -15.88 22.70 -9.19
C GLN A 629 -14.52 22.19 -8.71
N MET A 630 -13.65 21.74 -9.63
CA MET A 630 -12.29 21.27 -9.27
C MET A 630 -11.44 22.39 -8.67
N PHE A 631 -11.67 23.65 -9.07
CA PHE A 631 -10.96 24.80 -8.48
C PHE A 631 -11.25 24.99 -6.98
N SER A 632 -12.29 24.35 -6.42
CA SER A 632 -12.51 24.34 -4.97
C SER A 632 -11.35 23.69 -4.21
N ILE A 633 -10.60 22.78 -4.83
CA ILE A 633 -9.40 22.21 -4.20
C ILE A 633 -8.35 23.30 -3.96
N ILE A 634 -8.24 24.24 -4.89
CA ILE A 634 -7.31 25.38 -4.81
C ILE A 634 -7.86 26.45 -3.86
N ASP A 635 -9.14 26.80 -4.02
CA ASP A 635 -9.75 27.94 -3.34
C ASP A 635 -10.17 27.62 -1.88
N GLU A 636 -10.57 26.38 -1.57
CA GLU A 636 -11.13 25.98 -0.26
C GLU A 636 -10.23 25.01 0.53
N SER A 637 -9.25 24.36 -0.13
CA SER A 637 -8.45 23.28 0.45
C SER A 637 -6.94 23.56 0.38
N VAL A 638 -6.52 24.84 0.36
CA VAL A 638 -5.13 25.30 0.13
C VAL A 638 -4.07 24.73 1.08
N HIS A 639 -4.47 24.23 2.26
CA HIS A 639 -3.59 23.58 3.24
C HIS A 639 -3.98 22.13 3.56
N ALA A 640 -4.86 21.55 2.75
CA ALA A 640 -5.31 20.18 2.90
C ALA A 640 -4.61 19.25 1.91
N TYR A 641 -4.48 17.98 2.27
CA TYR A 641 -4.15 16.97 1.28
C TYR A 641 -5.25 16.89 0.20
N PRO A 642 -4.91 16.85 -1.11
CA PRO A 642 -3.58 16.79 -1.72
C PRO A 642 -3.19 18.10 -2.43
N HIS A 643 -3.58 19.27 -1.92
CA HIS A 643 -3.41 20.55 -2.60
C HIS A 643 -1.97 20.79 -3.09
N ALA A 644 -0.98 20.67 -2.21
CA ALA A 644 0.43 20.82 -2.57
C ALA A 644 0.84 19.86 -3.69
N LEU A 645 0.44 18.58 -3.64
CA LEU A 645 0.74 17.62 -4.71
C LEU A 645 0.16 18.04 -6.07
N LEU A 646 -1.01 18.68 -6.10
CA LEU A 646 -1.69 19.05 -7.34
C LEU A 646 -1.17 20.36 -7.96
N VAL A 647 -0.42 21.18 -7.21
CA VAL A 647 0.05 22.49 -7.68
C VAL A 647 1.56 22.66 -7.70
N SER A 648 2.32 21.76 -7.06
CA SER A 648 3.77 21.86 -6.89
C SER A 648 4.59 21.16 -7.98
N VAL A 649 3.95 20.53 -8.97
CA VAL A 649 4.59 19.53 -9.85
C VAL A 649 4.64 19.95 -11.32
#